data_AF-A0A142Y0D8-F1
#
_entry.id   AF-A0A142Y0D8-F1
#
_cell.length_a   1.000
_cell.length_b   1.000
_cell.length_c   1.000
_cell.angle_alpha   90.00
_cell.angle_beta   90.00
_cell.angle_gamma   90.00
#
_symmetry.space_group_name_H-M   'P 1'
#
loop_
_entity.id
_entity.type
_entity.pdbx_description
1 polymer ?
#
loop_
_entity_poly.entity_id
_entity_poly.type
_entity_poly.pdbx_seq_one_letter_code
_entity_poly.pdbx_strand_id
1 'polypeptide(L)'
;MKIGKWWHSVEGTLEKRDERIECDLCPRKCRMKEGDRGFCFVRKIQNGKMVLDTYGKSTGFCIDPIEKKPLHHFYPGTSVLSFGTAGCNLGCQFCQNWDISKSREVAKLSSFAAPETIAKAARELGCRSVAFTYNDPVIWAEYAIDTAIACHDLGIQTVAVTAGYIQPEARVEFFQHIDAANVDLKAFTEEFYQRITYSHLAPVLDTLRYVKRETNVWLEITNLIIPDSNDSADELKRLCEFVAEELGTDTPIHFSAFHPDFRMQDKPNTPVESLILAHEIAKQAGLRYPYIGNVHDASRGSTYCYQCQHCLIERDWYELRAYLLIADRCSHCGAQQSGRFDAKPGTWGRKRQPVNLNSFRPTNIQPAIHQLSLPVGEELSQPSLQPSPSPISSQSHSSEDPVSISEPVKLPMLQLDELTDAQKQQIHRASQLAIIAATIGRPLSSDWTQLLGDLAGKYVFGLFTTLTRAKQLRGCCGFLGRPTPLAEAILQSAARTAKDDVRMVAISPAEVRYLELDVSLLGTPVVLNMPPTERANGVQIGKHGLRITRGNQAGLLLPSVATDHDWDAKDFLRAVCRKAGLPEASWQDATATVEIFDGAVISGAIELESIPSDMPVVLPPGTIQKLQKLRQVATNNLIALTQGGTPSYVALDAMDGNVNGMVLTLRNAETSQPLANWIHTSLRPGFPLQNTLLELCKNAADTLLRTRFEKNLNIELEITVLYDPIHHGIIQSDDWEGDGLRETFAQCDLEGVKADNRAIVSLLGDRCSVVFDAAKSVHQLVQEAALPLRSRKNPIAIFSMQCMSTTSSLMASNAPIAVDRRENRQAAVAGTFYPATRSERMSLIDRFRSNPTATPRRLLGLMTPHAGFPFSGAVATKVWEQAELPETLLMIGPKHTPHGSDWAVSPAPSWELPDGDAWMANLDLASAIVEGVEGMQFDLTAHLAEHGIEVQLPVLEALIGNSLRPRITAAVVRGASWDEIRTLSQQLAAVLRKLPELPLLVISSDMNHYQPDPETRRRDELALKAMESCDPYHLLETCRAHHISMCGVVPTAIIMQTLHELGKSFAIERIAYETSADRGSDPGRVVGYAGVCFTEK
;
A
#
# COMPACT_ATOMS: atom_id res chain seq x y z
N MET A 1 10.74 -33.30 9.29
CA MET A 1 9.60 -32.53 9.85
C MET A 1 9.42 -32.94 11.29
N LYS A 2 9.28 -31.98 12.22
CA LYS A 2 9.11 -32.24 13.66
C LYS A 2 7.62 -32.38 13.97
N ILE A 3 7.26 -33.39 14.77
CA ILE A 3 5.88 -33.55 15.30
C ILE A 3 5.68 -32.51 16.40
N GLY A 4 4.54 -31.82 16.38
CA GLY A 4 4.16 -30.86 17.42
C GLY A 4 3.81 -31.56 18.74
N LYS A 5 4.10 -30.92 19.87
CA LYS A 5 3.87 -31.49 21.21
C LYS A 5 2.45 -31.24 21.76
N TRP A 6 1.88 -30.07 21.50
CA TRP A 6 0.63 -29.63 22.13
C TRP A 6 -0.57 -29.78 21.20
N TRP A 7 -1.19 -30.95 21.26
CA TRP A 7 -2.45 -31.24 20.57
C TRP A 7 -3.12 -32.50 21.12
N HIS A 8 -4.43 -32.61 20.91
CA HIS A 8 -5.20 -33.81 21.17
C HIS A 8 -6.22 -34.05 20.06
N SER A 9 -6.62 -35.32 19.89
CA SER A 9 -7.72 -35.68 19.00
C SER A 9 -9.06 -35.34 19.65
N VAL A 10 -10.01 -34.81 18.86
CA VAL A 10 -11.38 -34.52 19.29
C VAL A 10 -12.37 -35.27 18.42
N GLU A 11 -13.37 -35.91 19.04
CA GLU A 11 -14.44 -36.60 18.32
C GLU A 11 -15.36 -35.59 17.63
N GLY A 12 -15.70 -35.84 16.36
CA GLY A 12 -16.67 -35.05 15.63
C GLY A 12 -18.07 -35.20 16.22
N THR A 13 -18.84 -34.11 16.30
CA THR A 13 -20.27 -34.16 16.62
C THR A 13 -21.00 -35.06 15.62
N LEU A 14 -21.76 -36.03 16.16
CA LEU A 14 -22.57 -37.04 15.48
C LEU A 14 -23.15 -36.57 14.14
N GLU A 15 -22.47 -36.93 13.03
CA GLU A 15 -23.04 -37.20 11.69
C GLU A 15 -21.95 -37.47 10.63
N LYS A 16 -20.67 -37.11 10.86
CA LYS A 16 -19.53 -37.57 10.02
C LYS A 16 -18.28 -37.81 10.87
N ARG A 17 -17.75 -39.04 10.82
CA ARG A 17 -16.49 -39.46 11.47
C ARG A 17 -15.27 -38.89 10.72
N ASP A 18 -14.99 -37.60 10.88
CA ASP A 18 -13.66 -37.04 10.56
C ASP A 18 -12.89 -36.84 11.88
N GLU A 19 -11.80 -37.59 12.08
CA GLU A 19 -10.88 -37.39 13.19
C GLU A 19 -10.26 -35.99 13.10
N ARG A 20 -10.59 -35.11 14.04
CA ARG A 20 -10.05 -33.74 14.12
C ARG A 20 -9.01 -33.67 15.22
N ILE A 21 -8.05 -32.77 15.05
CA ILE A 21 -7.03 -32.45 16.04
C ILE A 21 -7.22 -31.00 16.49
N GLU A 22 -7.25 -30.76 17.80
CA GLU A 22 -7.22 -29.42 18.40
C GLU A 22 -5.79 -29.08 18.81
N CYS A 23 -5.36 -27.84 18.52
CA CYS A 23 -4.04 -27.32 18.90
C CYS A 23 -4.07 -26.70 20.29
N ASP A 24 -3.31 -27.25 21.24
CA ASP A 24 -3.27 -26.79 22.63
C ASP A 24 -2.12 -25.83 22.93
N LEU A 25 -1.37 -25.40 21.90
CA LEU A 25 -0.22 -24.51 22.10
C LEU A 25 -0.63 -23.11 22.59
N CYS A 26 -1.64 -22.51 21.95
CA CYS A 26 -2.00 -21.12 22.17
C CYS A 26 -3.51 -20.96 22.35
N PRO A 27 -3.98 -19.84 22.93
CA PRO A 27 -5.39 -19.64 23.25
C PRO A 27 -6.36 -19.74 22.06
N ARG A 28 -5.87 -19.78 20.82
CA ARG A 28 -6.69 -19.95 19.61
C ARG A 28 -7.37 -21.31 19.48
N LYS A 29 -6.82 -22.37 20.09
CA LYS A 29 -7.40 -23.73 20.04
C LYS A 29 -7.86 -24.15 18.64
N CYS A 30 -6.98 -23.97 17.63
CA CYS A 30 -7.33 -24.26 16.24
C CYS A 30 -7.73 -25.74 16.09
N ARG A 31 -8.95 -26.00 15.59
CA ARG A 31 -9.45 -27.34 15.25
C ARG A 31 -9.21 -27.62 13.78
N MET A 32 -8.43 -28.66 13.49
CA MET A 32 -7.87 -28.92 12.16
C MET A 32 -8.10 -30.38 11.76
N LYS A 33 -8.40 -30.62 10.49
CA LYS A 33 -8.41 -31.97 9.87
C LYS A 33 -7.12 -32.20 9.06
N GLU A 34 -6.92 -33.41 8.57
CA GLU A 34 -5.78 -33.76 7.71
C GLU A 34 -5.58 -32.74 6.57
N GLY A 35 -4.35 -32.24 6.43
CA GLY A 35 -3.99 -31.21 5.44
C GLY A 35 -4.16 -29.75 5.90
N ASP A 36 -4.96 -29.48 6.93
CA ASP A 36 -5.19 -28.13 7.43
C ASP A 36 -3.95 -27.53 8.11
N ARG A 37 -3.88 -26.19 8.13
CA ARG A 37 -2.91 -25.42 8.90
C ARG A 37 -3.64 -24.58 9.96
N GLY A 38 -2.97 -24.37 11.09
CA GLY A 38 -3.45 -23.46 12.13
C GLY A 38 -3.39 -22.02 11.66
N PHE A 39 -4.03 -21.11 12.43
CA PHE A 39 -4.01 -19.67 12.14
C PHE A 39 -2.61 -19.11 11.90
N CYS A 40 -1.61 -19.68 12.59
CA CYS A 40 -0.22 -19.27 12.48
C CYS A 40 0.49 -19.71 11.19
N PHE A 41 -0.12 -20.56 10.36
CA PHE A 41 0.46 -21.19 9.16
C PHE A 41 1.67 -22.13 9.39
N VAL A 42 2.18 -22.21 10.62
CA VAL A 42 3.33 -23.04 11.01
C VAL A 42 2.94 -24.48 11.34
N ARG A 43 1.84 -24.66 12.06
CA ARG A 43 1.36 -25.98 12.50
C ARG A 43 0.39 -26.55 11.47
N LYS A 44 0.67 -27.74 10.96
CA LYS A 44 -0.12 -28.42 9.93
C LYS A 44 -0.50 -29.83 10.40
N ILE A 45 -1.68 -30.33 10.04
CA ILE A 45 -1.98 -31.75 10.20
C ILE A 45 -1.48 -32.51 8.98
N GLN A 46 -0.64 -33.50 9.22
CA GLN A 46 -0.09 -34.38 8.20
C GLN A 46 0.05 -35.81 8.75
N ASN A 47 -0.48 -36.78 8.01
CA ASN A 47 -0.51 -38.19 8.38
C ASN A 47 -1.13 -38.43 9.77
N GLY A 48 -2.24 -37.76 10.06
CA GLY A 48 -2.98 -37.88 11.32
C GLY A 48 -2.23 -37.31 12.54
N LYS A 49 -1.21 -36.47 12.33
CA LYS A 49 -0.43 -35.83 13.40
C LYS A 49 -0.23 -34.35 13.11
N MET A 50 -0.13 -33.55 14.17
CA MET A 50 0.33 -32.18 14.03
C MET A 50 1.84 -32.14 13.80
N VAL A 51 2.29 -31.47 12.75
CA VAL A 51 3.69 -31.26 12.40
C VAL A 51 4.01 -29.76 12.27
N LEU A 52 5.27 -29.40 12.51
CA LEU A 52 5.80 -28.06 12.29
C LEU A 52 6.43 -28.00 10.89
N ASP A 53 5.85 -27.17 10.02
CA ASP A 53 6.32 -27.01 8.64
C ASP A 53 7.56 -26.10 8.53
N THR A 54 7.80 -25.27 9.55
CA THR A 54 8.92 -24.31 9.61
C THR A 54 10.11 -24.78 10.46
N TYR A 55 10.06 -25.99 11.05
CA TYR A 55 11.16 -26.48 11.88
C TYR A 55 12.48 -26.53 11.10
N GLY A 56 13.53 -25.90 11.64
CA GLY A 56 14.84 -25.79 11.00
C GLY A 56 14.92 -24.78 9.86
N LYS A 57 13.87 -23.99 9.61
CA LYS A 57 13.80 -23.02 8.51
C LYS A 57 13.63 -21.61 9.06
N SER A 58 14.38 -20.65 8.54
CA SER A 58 14.31 -19.24 8.96
C SER A 58 14.19 -18.28 7.78
N THR A 59 13.57 -17.12 8.03
CA THR A 59 13.51 -15.99 7.09
C THR A 59 14.82 -15.19 7.02
N GLY A 60 15.78 -15.49 7.89
CA GLY A 60 17.12 -14.93 7.87
C GLY A 60 17.76 -14.89 9.25
N PHE A 61 19.10 -14.77 9.27
CA PHE A 61 19.89 -14.69 10.49
C PHE A 61 20.67 -13.38 10.52
N CYS A 62 20.66 -12.70 11.67
CA CYS A 62 21.38 -11.43 11.82
C CYS A 62 21.85 -11.24 13.24
N ILE A 63 23.07 -10.76 13.42
CA ILE A 63 23.58 -10.31 14.71
C ILE A 63 23.21 -8.84 14.88
N ASP A 64 22.50 -8.56 15.97
CA ASP A 64 22.04 -7.24 16.39
C ASP A 64 22.57 -6.95 17.82
N PRO A 65 22.56 -5.69 18.32
CA PRO A 65 22.73 -5.39 19.74
C PRO A 65 21.54 -5.89 20.57
N ILE A 66 21.79 -6.27 21.82
CA ILE A 66 20.73 -6.73 22.74
C ILE A 66 19.67 -5.66 23.03
N GLU A 67 20.05 -4.38 22.98
CA GLU A 67 19.15 -3.23 23.13
C GLU A 67 18.05 -3.21 22.07
N LYS A 68 18.28 -3.81 20.89
CA LYS A 68 17.27 -3.94 19.84
C LYS A 68 16.20 -4.99 20.16
N LYS A 69 16.41 -5.85 21.16
CA LYS A 69 15.42 -6.83 21.69
C LYS A 69 14.75 -6.30 22.97
N PRO A 70 14.45 -5.00 23.00
CA PRO A 70 14.29 -4.14 24.20
C PRO A 70 14.60 -4.82 25.54
N LEU A 71 15.87 -5.17 25.73
CA LEU A 71 16.39 -5.82 26.92
C LEU A 71 17.54 -4.97 27.49
N HIS A 72 17.22 -3.88 28.18
CA HIS A 72 18.20 -2.93 28.69
C HIS A 72 18.93 -3.44 29.94
N HIS A 73 18.40 -4.45 30.61
CA HIS A 73 18.92 -4.98 31.87
C HIS A 73 19.37 -6.44 31.73
N PHE A 74 19.68 -6.89 30.51
CA PHE A 74 20.18 -8.22 30.22
C PHE A 74 21.45 -8.15 29.37
N TYR A 75 22.61 -8.19 30.02
CA TYR A 75 23.95 -8.09 29.42
C TYR A 75 24.11 -6.91 28.43
N PRO A 76 23.98 -5.64 28.89
CA PRO A 76 24.02 -4.46 28.01
C PRO A 76 25.26 -4.38 27.10
N GLY A 77 25.04 -3.95 25.86
CA GLY A 77 26.09 -3.75 24.84
C GLY A 77 26.59 -5.03 24.17
N THR A 78 26.05 -6.19 24.53
CA THR A 78 26.45 -7.48 23.94
C THR A 78 25.73 -7.77 22.61
N SER A 79 26.30 -8.68 21.84
CA SER A 79 25.76 -9.14 20.56
C SER A 79 24.77 -10.29 20.74
N VAL A 80 23.68 -10.27 19.95
CA VAL A 80 22.65 -11.31 19.94
C VAL A 80 22.38 -11.80 18.52
N LEU A 81 22.55 -13.11 18.28
CA LEU A 81 22.19 -13.74 17.01
C LEU A 81 20.67 -13.92 16.95
N SER A 82 20.02 -13.25 16.01
CA SER A 82 18.58 -13.13 15.91
C SER A 82 18.03 -13.87 14.69
N PHE A 83 16.91 -14.58 14.88
CA PHE A 83 16.19 -15.22 13.78
C PHE A 83 14.72 -15.43 14.10
N GLY A 84 13.94 -15.66 13.03
CA GLY A 84 12.51 -15.96 13.10
C GLY A 84 12.05 -16.89 11.98
N THR A 85 10.79 -17.30 12.05
CA THR A 85 10.13 -18.10 11.01
C THR A 85 9.05 -17.28 10.29
N ALA A 86 8.26 -17.89 9.42
CA ALA A 86 7.09 -17.24 8.81
C ALA A 86 5.82 -17.52 9.62
N GLY A 87 4.94 -16.52 9.75
CA GLY A 87 3.63 -16.64 10.44
C GLY A 87 3.59 -16.04 11.85
N CYS A 88 2.40 -15.97 12.47
CA CYS A 88 2.19 -15.43 13.82
C CYS A 88 0.88 -15.95 14.43
N ASN A 89 0.78 -16.08 15.76
CA ASN A 89 -0.48 -16.38 16.46
C ASN A 89 -1.36 -15.13 16.68
N LEU A 90 -0.84 -13.92 16.50
CA LEU A 90 -1.62 -12.68 16.52
C LEU A 90 -1.88 -12.14 15.11
N GLY A 91 -3.03 -11.48 14.95
CA GLY A 91 -3.51 -10.88 13.71
C GLY A 91 -3.24 -9.36 13.59
N CYS A 92 -2.26 -8.81 14.33
CA CYS A 92 -1.99 -7.35 14.40
C CYS A 92 -2.04 -6.62 13.04
N GLN A 93 -2.88 -5.58 12.97
CA GLN A 93 -3.02 -4.71 11.79
C GLN A 93 -1.85 -3.72 11.60
N PHE A 94 -1.13 -3.39 12.68
CA PHE A 94 -0.02 -2.43 12.73
C PHE A 94 1.37 -3.09 12.66
N CYS A 95 1.48 -4.36 12.24
CA CYS A 95 2.71 -5.11 12.41
C CYS A 95 3.88 -4.51 11.60
N GLN A 96 4.92 -4.03 12.27
CA GLN A 96 6.12 -3.46 11.64
C GLN A 96 7.07 -4.52 11.04
N ASN A 97 6.84 -5.81 11.34
CA ASN A 97 7.52 -6.97 10.71
C ASN A 97 6.52 -7.80 9.89
N TRP A 98 5.56 -7.14 9.21
CA TRP A 98 4.45 -7.82 8.53
C TRP A 98 4.90 -8.69 7.36
N ASP A 99 5.97 -8.30 6.68
CA ASP A 99 6.60 -9.00 5.56
C ASP A 99 7.04 -10.43 5.92
N ILE A 100 7.42 -10.65 7.19
CA ILE A 100 7.81 -11.93 7.79
C ILE A 100 6.62 -12.58 8.52
N SER A 101 5.97 -11.84 9.42
CA SER A 101 4.96 -12.39 10.34
C SER A 101 3.60 -12.69 9.68
N LYS A 102 3.30 -12.08 8.53
CA LYS A 102 2.07 -12.31 7.75
C LYS A 102 2.32 -13.09 6.45
N SER A 103 3.56 -13.50 6.21
CA SER A 103 3.90 -14.33 5.06
C SER A 103 3.26 -15.71 5.17
N ARG A 104 2.47 -16.09 4.17
CA ARG A 104 1.95 -17.45 3.98
C ARG A 104 2.95 -18.37 3.27
N GLU A 105 4.03 -17.80 2.73
CA GLU A 105 5.01 -18.51 1.92
C GLU A 105 6.15 -19.02 2.80
N VAL A 106 6.12 -20.32 3.10
CA VAL A 106 7.29 -21.09 3.58
C VAL A 106 8.46 -20.98 2.59
N ALA A 107 8.20 -20.60 1.32
CA ALA A 107 9.20 -20.36 0.30
C ALA A 107 10.05 -19.08 0.51
N LYS A 108 9.61 -18.09 1.31
CA LYS A 108 10.47 -16.97 1.75
C LYS A 108 11.56 -17.40 2.76
N LEU A 109 11.53 -18.65 3.23
CA LEU A 109 12.58 -19.19 4.10
C LEU A 109 13.80 -19.51 3.24
N SER A 110 14.78 -18.61 3.24
CA SER A 110 15.99 -18.73 2.41
C SER A 110 17.06 -19.62 3.04
N SER A 111 16.97 -19.90 4.33
CA SER A 111 18.05 -20.54 5.10
C SER A 111 17.54 -21.65 6.00
N PHE A 112 18.00 -22.87 5.74
CA PHE A 112 17.86 -24.00 6.67
C PHE A 112 19.03 -24.00 7.67
N ALA A 113 18.71 -24.16 8.95
CA ALA A 113 19.71 -24.34 10.00
C ALA A 113 19.16 -25.26 11.10
N ALA A 114 19.97 -26.20 11.55
CA ALA A 114 19.64 -27.02 12.71
C ALA A 114 19.93 -26.24 14.02
N PRO A 115 19.25 -26.55 15.13
CA PRO A 115 19.53 -26.02 16.47
C PRO A 115 21.03 -25.92 16.81
N GLU A 116 21.78 -26.99 16.58
CA GLU A 116 23.22 -27.10 16.89
C GLU A 116 24.06 -26.21 15.97
N THR A 117 23.62 -26.01 14.73
CA THR A 117 24.28 -25.11 13.77
C THR A 117 24.14 -23.66 14.22
N ILE A 118 22.97 -23.27 14.74
CA ILE A 118 22.71 -21.92 15.27
C ILE A 118 23.57 -21.68 16.51
N ALA A 119 23.56 -22.61 17.47
CA ALA A 119 24.35 -22.51 18.69
C ALA A 119 25.85 -22.43 18.39
N LYS A 120 26.35 -23.28 17.49
CA LYS A 120 27.75 -23.26 17.05
C LYS A 120 28.13 -21.93 16.39
N ALA A 121 27.29 -21.43 15.48
CA ALA A 121 27.54 -20.16 14.81
C ALA A 121 27.54 -18.98 15.80
N ALA A 122 26.61 -18.95 16.75
CA ALA A 122 26.60 -17.95 17.81
C ALA A 122 27.89 -17.99 18.63
N ARG A 123 28.39 -19.19 19.00
CA ARG A 123 29.65 -19.35 19.73
C ARG A 123 30.85 -18.84 18.93
N GLU A 124 30.97 -19.27 17.66
CA GLU A 124 32.11 -18.93 16.80
C GLU A 124 32.14 -17.44 16.42
N LEU A 125 30.96 -16.81 16.30
CA LEU A 125 30.83 -15.38 16.03
C LEU A 125 30.87 -14.52 17.32
N GLY A 126 31.08 -15.14 18.48
CA GLY A 126 31.21 -14.43 19.76
C GLY A 126 29.92 -13.79 20.25
N CYS A 127 28.75 -14.32 19.88
CA CYS A 127 27.46 -13.87 20.38
C CYS A 127 27.26 -14.30 21.84
N ARG A 128 26.79 -13.38 22.69
CA ARG A 128 26.44 -13.68 24.08
C ARG A 128 25.14 -14.46 24.18
N SER A 129 24.21 -14.19 23.25
CA SER A 129 22.88 -14.78 23.25
C SER A 129 22.34 -15.06 21.84
N VAL A 130 21.29 -15.86 21.79
CA VAL A 130 20.44 -16.11 20.62
C VAL A 130 19.03 -15.62 20.90
N ALA A 131 18.44 -14.83 20.00
CA ALA A 131 17.08 -14.32 20.11
C ALA A 131 16.13 -14.98 19.11
N PHE A 132 15.04 -15.52 19.65
CA PHE A 132 13.86 -15.98 18.93
C PHE A 132 12.92 -14.77 18.72
N THR A 133 12.88 -14.23 17.50
CA THR A 133 12.28 -12.92 17.20
C THR A 133 11.80 -12.82 15.73
N TYR A 134 11.59 -11.60 15.21
CA TYR A 134 10.98 -11.22 13.93
C TYR A 134 9.49 -11.58 13.81
N ASN A 135 9.12 -12.76 14.29
CA ASN A 135 7.75 -13.17 14.56
C ASN A 135 7.66 -13.80 15.96
N ASP A 136 6.44 -14.17 16.38
CA ASP A 136 6.24 -14.74 17.72
C ASP A 136 6.80 -16.17 17.83
N PRO A 137 7.73 -16.46 18.76
CA PRO A 137 8.35 -17.78 18.90
C PRO A 137 7.43 -18.87 19.43
N VAL A 138 6.28 -18.52 20.04
CA VAL A 138 5.31 -19.49 20.56
C VAL A 138 4.85 -20.45 19.46
N ILE A 139 4.61 -19.95 18.24
CA ILE A 139 4.04 -20.77 17.15
C ILE A 139 4.99 -21.87 16.67
N TRP A 140 6.30 -21.73 16.92
CA TRP A 140 7.36 -22.67 16.57
C TRP A 140 8.17 -23.10 17.81
N ALA A 141 7.49 -23.15 18.98
CA ALA A 141 8.08 -23.41 20.28
C ALA A 141 9.04 -24.61 20.34
N GLU A 142 8.75 -25.73 19.66
CA GLU A 142 9.64 -26.90 19.65
C GLU A 142 11.01 -26.58 19.03
N TYR A 143 11.06 -25.72 18.00
CA TYR A 143 12.32 -25.31 17.38
C TYR A 143 13.08 -24.30 18.26
N ALA A 144 12.37 -23.41 18.96
CA ALA A 144 12.96 -22.51 19.93
C ALA A 144 13.56 -23.29 21.13
N ILE A 145 12.83 -24.25 21.70
CA ILE A 145 13.27 -25.09 22.82
C ILE A 145 14.50 -25.91 22.43
N ASP A 146 14.46 -26.63 21.30
CA ASP A 146 15.60 -27.44 20.85
C ASP A 146 16.84 -26.56 20.61
N THR A 147 16.66 -25.36 20.04
CA THR A 147 17.76 -24.38 19.86
C THR A 147 18.28 -23.84 21.19
N ALA A 148 17.39 -23.61 22.15
CA ALA A 148 17.77 -23.12 23.46
C ALA A 148 18.63 -24.13 24.22
N ILE A 149 18.23 -25.41 24.20
CA ILE A 149 19.01 -26.51 24.77
C ILE A 149 20.42 -26.56 24.14
N ALA A 150 20.50 -26.52 22.80
CA ALA A 150 21.78 -26.52 22.10
C ALA A 150 22.66 -25.29 22.43
N CYS A 151 22.04 -24.13 22.69
CA CYS A 151 22.75 -22.92 23.12
C CYS A 151 23.32 -23.07 24.54
N HIS A 152 22.55 -23.64 25.46
CA HIS A 152 22.95 -23.85 26.85
C HIS A 152 24.13 -24.83 26.96
N ASP A 153 24.16 -25.88 26.14
CA ASP A 153 25.31 -26.81 26.04
C ASP A 153 26.64 -26.10 25.68
N LEU A 154 26.55 -24.91 25.07
CA LEU A 154 27.68 -24.07 24.67
C LEU A 154 27.84 -22.81 25.53
N GLY A 155 27.04 -22.67 26.60
CA GLY A 155 27.07 -21.50 27.49
C GLY A 155 26.50 -20.21 26.87
N ILE A 156 25.70 -20.32 25.81
CA ILE A 156 25.04 -19.18 25.15
C ILE A 156 23.65 -18.98 25.75
N GLN A 157 23.31 -17.73 26.08
CA GLN A 157 22.02 -17.37 26.66
C GLN A 157 20.91 -17.30 25.60
N THR A 158 19.66 -17.48 25.99
CA THR A 158 18.51 -17.52 25.06
C THR A 158 17.48 -16.44 25.39
N VAL A 159 16.97 -15.80 24.33
CA VAL A 159 16.06 -14.66 24.43
C VAL A 159 14.78 -14.95 23.64
N ALA A 160 13.62 -14.72 24.26
CA ALA A 160 12.33 -14.74 23.56
C ALA A 160 11.78 -13.31 23.43
N VAL A 161 11.49 -12.87 22.20
CA VAL A 161 10.70 -11.66 21.94
C VAL A 161 9.32 -12.10 21.48
N THR A 162 8.31 -11.99 22.35
CA THR A 162 7.00 -12.65 22.17
C THR A 162 5.84 -11.74 22.59
N ALA A 163 4.65 -11.98 22.05
CA ALA A 163 3.42 -11.39 22.56
C ALA A 163 2.87 -12.13 23.79
N GLY A 164 3.50 -13.22 24.24
CA GLY A 164 3.08 -13.97 25.43
C GLY A 164 1.72 -14.67 25.28
N TYR A 165 1.26 -14.91 24.06
CA TYR A 165 -0.06 -15.49 23.79
C TYR A 165 -0.01 -17.02 23.68
N ILE A 166 0.15 -17.68 24.83
CA ILE A 166 0.44 -19.11 24.99
C ILE A 166 -0.48 -19.74 26.04
N GLN A 167 -0.79 -21.04 25.91
CA GLN A 167 -1.62 -21.74 26.92
C GLN A 167 -0.82 -22.05 28.20
N PRO A 168 -1.49 -22.16 29.36
CA PRO A 168 -0.85 -22.49 30.64
C PRO A 168 0.00 -23.77 30.62
N GLU A 169 -0.42 -24.80 29.90
CA GLU A 169 0.29 -26.07 29.84
C GLU A 169 1.55 -25.98 28.97
N ALA A 170 1.48 -25.21 27.88
CA ALA A 170 2.59 -25.06 26.95
C ALA A 170 3.67 -24.08 27.45
N ARG A 171 3.28 -23.05 28.21
CA ARG A 171 4.21 -22.01 28.67
C ARG A 171 5.24 -22.52 29.66
N VAL A 172 4.92 -23.58 30.43
CA VAL A 172 5.85 -24.17 31.40
C VAL A 172 7.11 -24.67 30.72
N GLU A 173 6.95 -25.53 29.71
CA GLU A 173 8.08 -26.07 28.96
C GLU A 173 8.77 -25.00 28.10
N PHE A 174 8.00 -24.08 27.50
CA PHE A 174 8.57 -23.02 26.67
C PHE A 174 9.53 -22.12 27.47
N PHE A 175 9.10 -21.59 28.62
CA PHE A 175 9.91 -20.68 29.42
C PHE A 175 10.98 -21.37 30.27
N GLN A 176 10.92 -22.69 30.47
CA GLN A 176 11.96 -23.45 31.18
C GLN A 176 13.35 -23.31 30.55
N HIS A 177 13.41 -23.09 29.24
CA HIS A 177 14.67 -23.00 28.48
C HIS A 177 15.02 -21.57 28.03
N ILE A 178 14.29 -20.56 28.51
CA ILE A 178 14.52 -19.16 28.14
C ILE A 178 15.27 -18.45 29.28
N ASP A 179 16.31 -17.67 28.97
CA ASP A 179 17.03 -16.89 29.99
C ASP A 179 16.45 -15.48 30.18
N ALA A 180 15.96 -14.87 29.10
CA ALA A 180 15.26 -13.59 29.14
C ALA A 180 14.10 -13.50 28.14
N ALA A 181 13.07 -12.78 28.52
CA ALA A 181 11.92 -12.51 27.68
C ALA A 181 11.64 -11.00 27.62
N ASN A 182 11.48 -10.48 26.40
CA ASN A 182 10.77 -9.24 26.19
C ASN A 182 9.35 -9.60 25.73
N VAL A 183 8.35 -9.22 26.54
CA VAL A 183 6.94 -9.49 26.25
C VAL A 183 6.26 -8.22 25.75
N ASP A 184 5.74 -8.28 24.54
CA ASP A 184 5.02 -7.18 23.93
C ASP A 184 3.57 -7.10 24.45
N LEU A 185 3.33 -6.23 25.43
CA LEU A 185 1.98 -5.90 25.90
C LEU A 185 1.38 -4.84 24.97
N LYS A 186 0.58 -5.28 23.99
CA LYS A 186 0.15 -4.44 22.86
C LYS A 186 -0.79 -3.28 23.22
N ALA A 187 -1.61 -3.46 24.25
CA ALA A 187 -2.57 -2.50 24.78
C ALA A 187 -3.06 -2.99 26.15
N PHE A 188 -3.94 -2.23 26.80
CA PHE A 188 -4.55 -2.59 28.08
C PHE A 188 -6.09 -2.53 28.03
N THR A 189 -6.64 -2.83 26.86
CA THR A 189 -8.08 -2.97 26.61
C THR A 189 -8.38 -4.22 25.79
N GLU A 190 -9.48 -4.90 26.14
CA GLU A 190 -9.93 -6.09 25.43
C GLU A 190 -10.41 -5.75 24.00
N GLU A 191 -11.01 -4.57 23.81
CA GLU A 191 -11.44 -4.07 22.50
C GLU A 191 -10.28 -3.96 21.49
N PHE A 192 -9.13 -3.40 21.92
CA PHE A 192 -7.94 -3.35 21.09
C PHE A 192 -7.48 -4.75 20.69
N TYR A 193 -7.46 -5.69 21.63
CA TYR A 193 -7.05 -7.06 21.36
C TYR A 193 -8.01 -7.75 20.38
N GLN A 194 -9.31 -7.55 20.48
CA GLN A 194 -10.29 -8.16 19.58
C GLN A 194 -10.25 -7.56 18.17
N ARG A 195 -10.22 -6.23 18.07
CA ARG A 195 -10.35 -5.53 16.78
C ARG A 195 -9.03 -5.41 16.02
N ILE A 196 -7.93 -5.16 16.73
CA ILE A 196 -6.66 -4.79 16.11
C ILE A 196 -5.69 -5.98 16.07
N THR A 197 -5.65 -6.82 17.11
CA THR A 197 -4.75 -7.99 17.15
C THR A 197 -5.46 -9.32 16.93
N TYR A 198 -6.80 -9.34 16.88
CA TYR A 198 -7.64 -10.53 16.78
C TYR A 198 -7.32 -11.60 17.82
N SER A 199 -7.09 -11.18 19.06
CA SER A 199 -6.75 -12.02 20.21
C SER A 199 -7.42 -11.50 21.49
N HIS A 200 -6.95 -11.92 22.66
CA HIS A 200 -7.53 -11.57 23.97
C HIS A 200 -6.44 -11.05 24.91
N LEU A 201 -6.76 -10.07 25.77
CA LEU A 201 -5.79 -9.47 26.68
C LEU A 201 -5.41 -10.42 27.83
N ALA A 202 -6.40 -11.07 28.44
CA ALA A 202 -6.21 -11.87 29.66
C ALA A 202 -5.11 -12.95 29.56
N PRO A 203 -5.01 -13.75 28.48
CA PRO A 203 -3.95 -14.76 28.35
C PRO A 203 -2.52 -14.18 28.37
N VAL A 204 -2.34 -12.95 27.89
CA VAL A 204 -1.04 -12.26 27.92
C VAL A 204 -0.71 -11.84 29.35
N LEU A 205 -1.68 -11.27 30.08
CA LEU A 205 -1.51 -10.87 31.48
C LEU A 205 -1.19 -12.08 32.37
N ASP A 206 -1.87 -13.20 32.15
CA ASP A 206 -1.62 -14.44 32.89
C ASP A 206 -0.22 -14.99 32.60
N THR A 207 0.27 -14.86 31.37
CA THR A 207 1.63 -15.25 31.00
C THR A 207 2.67 -14.34 31.64
N LEU A 208 2.45 -13.02 31.68
CA LEU A 208 3.33 -12.08 32.38
C LEU A 208 3.46 -12.42 33.88
N ARG A 209 2.33 -12.70 34.56
CA ARG A 209 2.33 -13.13 35.97
C ARG A 209 3.14 -14.40 36.15
N TYR A 210 2.92 -15.40 35.29
CA TYR A 210 3.64 -16.67 35.33
C TYR A 210 5.14 -16.47 35.18
N VAL A 211 5.59 -15.77 34.13
CA VAL A 211 7.02 -15.54 33.87
C VAL A 211 7.67 -14.84 35.06
N LYS A 212 7.06 -13.81 35.64
CA LYS A 212 7.64 -13.09 36.78
C LYS A 212 7.65 -13.89 38.09
N ARG A 213 6.57 -14.64 38.39
CA ARG A 213 6.36 -15.25 39.72
C ARG A 213 6.82 -16.70 39.83
N GLU A 214 6.82 -17.43 38.72
CA GLU A 214 7.01 -18.87 38.70
C GLU A 214 8.28 -19.30 37.94
N THR A 215 9.02 -18.36 37.35
CA THR A 215 10.25 -18.66 36.58
C THR A 215 11.42 -17.77 37.00
N ASN A 216 12.64 -18.14 36.58
CA ASN A 216 13.85 -17.32 36.73
C ASN A 216 14.16 -16.48 35.49
N VAL A 217 13.26 -16.44 34.50
CA VAL A 217 13.43 -15.69 33.24
C VAL A 217 13.51 -14.21 33.56
N TRP A 218 14.53 -13.52 33.05
CA TRP A 218 14.59 -12.07 33.15
C TRP A 218 13.51 -11.44 32.25
N LEU A 219 12.58 -10.66 32.82
CA LEU A 219 11.42 -10.12 32.12
C LEU A 219 11.53 -8.61 31.93
N GLU A 220 11.35 -8.16 30.69
CA GLU A 220 11.08 -6.77 30.33
C GLU A 220 9.83 -6.69 29.45
N ILE A 221 9.17 -5.53 29.43
CA ILE A 221 7.90 -5.33 28.71
C ILE A 221 8.08 -4.27 27.65
N THR A 222 7.49 -4.48 26.47
CA THR A 222 7.40 -3.43 25.45
C THR A 222 5.95 -3.11 25.12
N ASN A 223 5.64 -1.83 25.05
CA ASN A 223 4.36 -1.30 24.60
C ASN A 223 4.60 -0.33 23.44
N LEU A 224 4.08 -0.68 22.26
CA LEU A 224 4.12 0.16 21.08
C LEU A 224 2.97 1.16 21.18
N ILE A 225 3.27 2.44 21.27
CA ILE A 225 2.27 3.51 21.41
C ILE A 225 1.77 3.88 20.03
N ILE A 226 0.47 3.73 19.78
CA ILE A 226 -0.22 3.99 18.51
C ILE A 226 -1.20 5.14 18.74
N PRO A 227 -1.08 6.25 18.00
CA PRO A 227 -1.99 7.39 18.10
C PRO A 227 -3.46 6.99 18.02
N ASP A 228 -4.30 7.60 18.85
CA ASP A 228 -5.76 7.42 18.91
C ASP A 228 -6.22 5.97 19.18
N SER A 229 -5.31 5.08 19.58
CA SER A 229 -5.60 3.64 19.69
C SER A 229 -5.25 3.06 21.06
N ASN A 230 -4.09 3.40 21.62
CA ASN A 230 -3.68 2.95 22.96
C ASN A 230 -2.82 3.99 23.73
N ASP A 231 -2.82 5.25 23.26
CA ASP A 231 -2.01 6.35 23.80
C ASP A 231 -2.77 7.24 24.79
N SER A 232 -3.98 6.85 25.20
CA SER A 232 -4.75 7.57 26.20
C SER A 232 -4.11 7.48 27.59
N ALA A 233 -4.11 8.60 28.33
CA ALA A 233 -3.51 8.65 29.66
C ALA A 233 -4.13 7.65 30.65
N ASP A 234 -5.44 7.39 30.56
CA ASP A 234 -6.13 6.41 31.42
C ASP A 234 -5.66 4.97 31.14
N GLU A 235 -5.57 4.58 29.87
CA GLU A 235 -5.13 3.25 29.51
C GLU A 235 -3.66 3.01 29.90
N LEU A 236 -2.80 3.99 29.63
CA LEU A 236 -1.38 3.95 30.02
C LEU A 236 -1.22 3.84 31.54
N LYS A 237 -2.03 4.57 32.30
CA LYS A 237 -2.04 4.48 33.76
C LYS A 237 -2.41 3.08 34.23
N ARG A 238 -3.52 2.52 33.75
CA ARG A 238 -3.96 1.15 34.11
C ARG A 238 -2.91 0.09 33.75
N LEU A 239 -2.26 0.24 32.60
CA LEU A 239 -1.16 -0.63 32.18
C LEU A 239 0.01 -0.54 33.17
N CYS A 240 0.45 0.67 33.51
CA CYS A 240 1.60 0.89 34.39
C CYS A 240 1.32 0.44 35.83
N GLU A 241 0.11 0.69 36.34
CA GLU A 241 -0.34 0.19 37.65
C GLU A 241 -0.32 -1.33 37.70
N PHE A 242 -0.83 -2.01 36.66
CA PHE A 242 -0.73 -3.47 36.58
C PHE A 242 0.72 -3.95 36.62
N VAL A 243 1.64 -3.33 35.87
CA VAL A 243 3.06 -3.72 35.90
C VAL A 243 3.64 -3.52 37.30
N ALA A 244 3.37 -2.38 37.94
CA ALA A 244 3.90 -2.07 39.26
C ALA A 244 3.38 -3.03 40.34
N GLU A 245 2.08 -3.33 40.33
CA GLU A 245 1.39 -4.13 41.33
C GLU A 245 1.59 -5.64 41.11
N GLU A 246 1.40 -6.12 39.89
CA GLU A 246 1.39 -7.56 39.61
C GLU A 246 2.77 -8.12 39.29
N LEU A 247 3.63 -7.30 38.67
CA LEU A 247 4.96 -7.71 38.19
C LEU A 247 6.10 -7.05 38.99
N GLY A 248 5.80 -6.05 39.82
CA GLY A 248 6.76 -5.36 40.67
C GLY A 248 7.38 -4.12 40.03
N THR A 249 7.61 -3.10 40.86
CA THR A 249 8.20 -1.79 40.47
C THR A 249 9.57 -1.87 39.81
N ASP A 250 10.25 -3.01 39.90
CA ASP A 250 11.58 -3.24 39.34
C ASP A 250 11.56 -3.88 37.94
N THR A 251 10.39 -4.19 37.40
CA THR A 251 10.20 -4.71 36.04
C THR A 251 10.32 -3.58 35.01
N PRO A 252 11.32 -3.62 34.10
CA PRO A 252 11.47 -2.59 33.07
C PRO A 252 10.33 -2.58 32.06
N ILE A 253 9.93 -1.38 31.62
CA ILE A 253 8.95 -1.18 30.56
C ILE A 253 9.49 -0.22 29.50
N HIS A 254 9.26 -0.53 28.24
CA HIS A 254 9.70 0.24 27.08
C HIS A 254 8.52 0.75 26.28
N PHE A 255 8.43 2.06 26.08
CA PHE A 255 7.47 2.70 25.19
C PHE A 255 8.13 2.99 23.85
N SER A 256 7.62 2.40 22.77
CA SER A 256 8.17 2.54 21.42
C SER A 256 7.21 3.28 20.50
N ALA A 257 7.76 4.04 19.55
CA ALA A 257 7.05 4.74 18.50
C ALA A 257 6.52 3.78 17.41
N PHE A 258 5.24 3.93 17.09
CA PHE A 258 4.63 3.39 15.89
C PHE A 258 5.00 4.21 14.66
N HIS A 259 5.10 3.52 13.52
CA HIS A 259 5.07 4.12 12.19
C HIS A 259 4.05 3.39 11.31
N PRO A 260 3.37 4.07 10.38
CA PRO A 260 2.33 3.50 9.55
C PRO A 260 2.85 2.33 8.72
N ASP A 261 2.27 1.15 8.97
CA ASP A 261 2.72 -0.10 8.36
C ASP A 261 1.59 -1.11 8.19
N PHE A 262 1.82 -2.06 7.30
CA PHE A 262 0.88 -3.14 6.97
C PHE A 262 -0.53 -2.64 6.61
N ARG A 263 -1.51 -2.78 7.50
CA ARG A 263 -2.92 -2.42 7.28
C ARG A 263 -3.34 -1.13 7.98
N MET A 264 -2.50 -0.60 8.86
CA MET A 264 -2.78 0.60 9.64
C MET A 264 -2.00 1.78 9.05
N GLN A 265 -2.41 2.20 7.86
CA GLN A 265 -1.81 3.32 7.11
C GLN A 265 -2.54 4.65 7.35
N ASP A 266 -3.67 4.59 8.05
CA ASP A 266 -4.60 5.69 8.32
C ASP A 266 -4.17 6.59 9.50
N LYS A 267 -3.12 6.22 10.23
CA LYS A 267 -2.64 6.91 11.43
C LYS A 267 -1.27 7.55 11.20
N PRO A 268 -0.90 8.62 11.91
CA PRO A 268 0.44 9.21 11.81
C PRO A 268 1.49 8.39 12.59
N ASN A 269 2.77 8.72 12.40
CA ASN A 269 3.83 8.29 13.32
C ASN A 269 3.53 8.76 14.75
N THR A 270 3.95 8.00 15.75
CA THR A 270 3.78 8.40 17.16
C THR A 270 4.56 9.67 17.47
N PRO A 271 3.89 10.73 17.96
CA PRO A 271 4.59 11.91 18.46
C PRO A 271 5.49 11.57 19.64
N VAL A 272 6.66 12.20 19.73
CA VAL A 272 7.59 12.00 20.84
C VAL A 272 6.93 12.38 22.18
N GLU A 273 6.02 13.36 22.14
CA GLU A 273 5.22 13.82 23.26
C GLU A 273 4.38 12.70 23.89
N SER A 274 3.80 11.80 23.07
CA SER A 274 3.03 10.65 23.56
C SER A 274 3.92 9.66 24.31
N LEU A 275 5.16 9.45 23.85
CA LEU A 275 6.14 8.59 24.53
C LEU A 275 6.61 9.21 25.85
N ILE A 276 6.83 10.52 25.87
CA ILE A 276 7.16 11.28 27.08
C ILE A 276 6.03 11.15 28.10
N LEU A 277 4.78 11.32 27.68
CA LEU A 277 3.61 11.16 28.54
C LEU A 277 3.56 9.76 29.16
N ALA A 278 3.74 8.70 28.35
CA ALA A 278 3.76 7.33 28.84
C ALA A 278 4.88 7.08 29.87
N HIS A 279 6.08 7.61 29.62
CA HIS A 279 7.20 7.56 30.55
C HIS A 279 6.89 8.25 31.89
N GLU A 280 6.31 9.45 31.86
CA GLU A 280 5.96 10.17 33.10
C GLU A 280 4.86 9.45 33.89
N ILE A 281 3.85 8.89 33.21
CA ILE A 281 2.81 8.07 33.84
C ILE A 281 3.42 6.84 34.51
N ALA A 282 4.35 6.16 33.84
CA ALA A 282 5.05 5.00 34.40
C ALA A 282 5.86 5.37 35.65
N LYS A 283 6.55 6.52 35.65
CA LYS A 283 7.24 7.04 36.85
C LYS A 283 6.27 7.36 37.98
N GLN A 284 5.13 7.97 37.68
CA GLN A 284 4.09 8.29 38.68
C GLN A 284 3.47 7.02 39.28
N ALA A 285 3.35 5.94 38.50
CA ALA A 285 2.94 4.62 38.97
C ALA A 285 4.00 3.91 39.84
N GLY A 286 5.19 4.51 40.00
CA GLY A 286 6.27 3.99 40.83
C GLY A 286 7.21 3.00 40.15
N LEU A 287 7.13 2.85 38.82
CA LEU A 287 8.07 2.03 38.06
C LEU A 287 9.46 2.66 38.08
N ARG A 288 10.48 1.85 38.41
CA ARG A 288 11.87 2.31 38.57
C ARG A 288 12.58 2.51 37.24
N TYR A 289 12.21 1.72 36.23
CA TYR A 289 12.90 1.65 34.94
C TYR A 289 11.95 1.77 33.73
N PRO A 290 11.23 2.89 33.58
CA PRO A 290 10.54 3.21 32.33
C PRO A 290 11.52 3.74 31.28
N TYR A 291 11.37 3.28 30.05
CA TYR A 291 12.22 3.65 28.92
C TYR A 291 11.41 4.15 27.74
N ILE A 292 11.98 5.12 27.02
CA ILE A 292 11.57 5.44 25.65
C ILE A 292 12.52 4.71 24.70
N GLY A 293 11.96 3.83 23.86
CA GLY A 293 12.67 3.04 22.86
C GLY A 293 12.53 3.63 21.45
N ASN A 294 13.30 3.09 20.50
CA ASN A 294 13.26 3.34 19.05
C ASN A 294 13.23 4.80 18.55
N VAL A 295 13.58 5.77 19.42
CA VAL A 295 13.83 7.18 19.11
C VAL A 295 15.11 7.66 19.79
N HIS A 296 15.67 8.79 19.36
CA HIS A 296 16.84 9.40 20.00
C HIS A 296 16.43 10.25 21.22
N ASP A 297 16.38 9.62 22.40
CA ASP A 297 16.21 10.32 23.69
C ASP A 297 17.14 9.71 24.74
N ALA A 298 18.38 10.21 24.81
CA ALA A 298 19.36 9.69 25.77
C ALA A 298 18.93 9.88 27.23
N SER A 299 18.10 10.88 27.54
CA SER A 299 17.65 11.17 28.90
C SER A 299 16.63 10.15 29.42
N ARG A 300 15.83 9.57 28.53
CA ARG A 300 14.78 8.59 28.87
C ARG A 300 15.04 7.19 28.30
N GLY A 301 16.11 7.00 27.52
CA GLY A 301 16.63 5.69 27.10
C GLY A 301 17.73 5.13 28.01
N SER A 302 18.26 5.93 28.95
CA SER A 302 19.36 5.56 29.85
C SER A 302 18.88 4.96 31.17
N THR A 303 19.68 4.05 31.75
CA THR A 303 19.39 3.46 33.06
C THR A 303 19.91 4.34 34.18
N TYR A 304 19.03 4.75 35.08
CA TYR A 304 19.35 5.53 36.28
C TYR A 304 19.24 4.68 37.55
N CYS A 305 20.07 4.96 38.54
CA CYS A 305 20.00 4.31 39.84
C CYS A 305 18.65 4.62 40.50
N TYR A 306 17.86 3.58 40.83
CA TYR A 306 16.55 3.80 41.46
C TYR A 306 16.63 4.56 42.80
N GLN A 307 17.76 4.49 43.50
CA GLN A 307 17.93 5.13 44.82
C GLN A 307 18.53 6.54 44.74
N CYS A 308 19.63 6.76 44.02
CA CYS A 308 20.32 8.06 43.99
C CYS A 308 20.13 8.83 42.67
N GLN A 309 19.43 8.25 41.69
CA GLN A 309 19.16 8.84 40.38
C GLN A 309 20.42 9.18 39.55
N HIS A 310 21.59 8.67 39.92
CA HIS A 310 22.79 8.78 39.10
C HIS A 310 22.64 7.95 37.81
N CYS A 311 23.04 8.48 36.65
CA CYS A 311 23.02 7.74 35.40
C CYS A 311 24.05 6.60 35.46
N LEU A 312 23.60 5.36 35.34
CA LEU A 312 24.45 4.17 35.45
C LEU A 312 24.82 3.60 34.10
N ILE A 313 23.88 3.59 33.17
CA ILE A 313 24.14 3.16 31.80
C ILE A 313 23.56 4.19 30.86
N GLU A 314 24.43 5.05 30.34
CA GLU A 314 24.02 6.07 29.37
C GLU A 314 23.89 5.43 28.00
N ARG A 315 22.73 5.62 27.37
CA ARG A 315 22.41 5.12 26.04
C ARG A 315 21.92 6.24 25.15
N ASP A 316 22.32 6.22 23.89
CA ASP A 316 21.63 6.93 22.82
C ASP A 316 21.34 5.92 21.72
N TRP A 317 20.07 5.60 21.53
CA TRP A 317 19.62 4.53 20.67
C TRP A 317 20.21 3.16 21.09
N TYR A 318 21.12 2.57 20.29
CA TYR A 318 21.76 1.27 20.58
C TYR A 318 23.24 1.41 20.97
N GLU A 319 23.71 2.64 21.20
CA GLU A 319 25.09 2.90 21.58
C GLU A 319 25.18 3.22 23.07
N LEU A 320 26.05 2.48 23.78
CA LEU A 320 26.37 2.76 25.18
C LEU A 320 27.46 3.81 25.26
N ARG A 321 27.20 4.91 25.96
CA ARG A 321 28.16 6.01 26.19
C ARG A 321 28.86 5.91 27.53
N ALA A 322 28.18 5.35 28.54
CA ALA A 322 28.73 5.15 29.87
C ALA A 322 28.22 3.85 30.48
N TYR A 323 29.05 3.21 31.32
CA TYR A 323 28.69 2.03 32.11
C TYR A 323 29.35 2.13 33.48
N LEU A 324 28.57 2.52 34.48
CA LEU A 324 28.99 2.88 35.84
C LEU A 324 28.37 1.93 36.88
N LEU A 325 28.33 0.63 36.55
CA LEU A 325 27.96 -0.44 37.48
C LEU A 325 29.21 -1.16 38.00
N ILE A 326 29.18 -1.57 39.27
CA ILE A 326 30.11 -2.51 39.87
C ILE A 326 29.34 -3.82 40.07
N ALA A 327 29.55 -4.77 39.16
CA ALA A 327 28.67 -5.93 38.99
C ALA A 327 27.20 -5.49 38.78
N ASP A 328 26.31 -5.76 39.73
CA ASP A 328 24.90 -5.35 39.71
C ASP A 328 24.61 -4.14 40.63
N ARG A 329 25.65 -3.44 41.12
CA ARG A 329 25.51 -2.33 42.07
C ARG A 329 25.84 -0.98 41.45
N CYS A 330 25.09 0.04 41.87
CA CYS A 330 25.39 1.43 41.59
C CYS A 330 26.79 1.78 42.11
N SER A 331 27.68 2.25 41.23
CA SER A 331 29.03 2.70 41.62
C SER A 331 29.04 3.90 42.57
N HIS A 332 27.94 4.67 42.64
CA HIS A 332 27.84 5.87 43.46
C HIS A 332 27.27 5.61 44.87
N CYS A 333 26.17 4.86 45.01
CA CYS A 333 25.52 4.63 46.31
C CYS A 333 25.49 3.15 46.77
N GLY A 334 25.98 2.21 45.95
CA GLY A 334 26.02 0.79 46.29
C GLY A 334 24.68 0.03 46.19
N ALA A 335 23.59 0.72 45.82
CA ALA A 335 22.28 0.13 45.63
C ALA A 335 22.31 -0.95 44.53
N GLN A 336 21.74 -2.12 44.81
CA GLN A 336 21.65 -3.22 43.86
C GLN A 336 20.56 -2.94 42.83
N GLN A 337 20.93 -2.90 41.56
CA GLN A 337 19.99 -2.70 40.45
C GLN A 337 19.43 -4.06 40.01
N SER A 338 18.14 -4.13 39.70
CA SER A 338 17.53 -5.35 39.16
C SER A 338 18.00 -5.56 37.73
N GLY A 339 18.56 -6.73 37.41
CA GLY A 339 19.01 -7.08 36.06
C GLY A 339 20.07 -8.17 36.07
N ARG A 340 20.47 -8.60 34.87
CA ARG A 340 21.64 -9.46 34.67
C ARG A 340 22.74 -8.63 34.01
N PHE A 341 23.78 -8.32 34.77
CA PHE A 341 24.87 -7.44 34.36
C PHE A 341 26.21 -8.17 34.41
N ASP A 342 27.08 -7.88 33.45
CA ASP A 342 28.49 -8.26 33.51
C ASP A 342 29.30 -7.12 34.16
N ALA A 343 30.52 -7.43 34.62
CA ALA A 343 31.41 -6.44 35.23
C ALA A 343 31.84 -5.32 34.24
N LYS A 344 31.74 -5.57 32.93
CA LYS A 344 32.01 -4.62 31.85
C LYS A 344 30.89 -4.71 30.82
N PRO A 345 30.55 -3.63 30.12
CA PRO A 345 29.57 -3.69 29.04
C PRO A 345 30.12 -4.49 27.85
N GLY A 346 29.23 -5.02 27.02
CA GLY A 346 29.61 -5.50 25.70
C GLY A 346 30.05 -4.34 24.78
N THR A 347 30.73 -4.69 23.69
CA THR A 347 31.34 -3.72 22.76
C THR A 347 30.74 -3.79 21.35
N TRP A 348 29.56 -4.39 21.19
CA TRP A 348 28.95 -4.58 19.87
C TRP A 348 28.54 -3.27 19.20
N GLY A 349 27.98 -2.35 20.00
CA GLY A 349 27.46 -1.06 19.54
C GLY A 349 26.28 -1.21 18.57
N ARG A 350 26.05 -0.20 17.73
CA ARG A 350 24.91 -0.16 16.78
C ARG A 350 25.03 -1.06 15.55
N LYS A 351 25.98 -2.00 15.52
CA LYS A 351 26.28 -2.82 14.34
C LYS A 351 25.13 -3.79 14.03
N ARG A 352 24.87 -3.98 12.75
CA ARG A 352 23.97 -5.03 12.24
C ARG A 352 24.73 -5.89 11.24
N GLN A 353 24.83 -7.19 11.49
CA GLN A 353 25.59 -8.10 10.66
C GLN A 353 24.72 -9.29 10.22
N PRO A 354 24.24 -9.34 8.97
CA PRO A 354 23.63 -10.54 8.41
C PRO A 354 24.59 -11.72 8.44
N VAL A 355 24.09 -12.93 8.72
CA VAL A 355 24.88 -14.16 8.80
C VAL A 355 24.32 -15.21 7.84
N ASN A 356 25.21 -15.88 7.11
CA ASN A 356 24.86 -17.07 6.34
C ASN A 356 25.27 -18.32 7.14
N LEU A 357 24.28 -19.08 7.62
CA LEU A 357 24.56 -20.27 8.45
C LEU A 357 25.08 -21.48 7.68
N ASN A 358 25.11 -21.45 6.34
CA ASN A 358 25.63 -22.58 5.56
C ASN A 358 27.13 -22.84 5.80
N SER A 359 27.91 -21.82 6.17
CA SER A 359 29.34 -21.98 6.49
C SER A 359 29.60 -22.69 7.83
N PHE A 360 28.58 -22.85 8.67
CA PHE A 360 28.71 -23.42 10.02
C PHE A 360 28.18 -24.86 10.11
N ARG A 361 27.70 -25.42 8.99
CA ARG A 361 27.17 -26.79 8.94
C ARG A 361 28.24 -27.79 9.39
N PRO A 362 27.91 -28.72 10.29
CA PRO A 362 28.82 -29.81 10.61
C PRO A 362 29.06 -30.68 9.37
N THR A 363 30.31 -31.05 9.11
CA THR A 363 30.75 -31.84 7.95
C THR A 363 30.26 -33.30 7.96
N ASN A 364 29.53 -33.75 9.00
CA ASN A 364 29.13 -35.14 9.20
C ASN A 364 27.65 -35.31 9.63
N ILE A 365 26.70 -34.74 8.89
CA ILE A 365 25.27 -35.14 9.05
C ILE A 365 24.68 -35.40 7.66
N GLN A 366 24.64 -36.67 7.26
CA GLN A 366 23.69 -37.13 6.23
C GLN A 366 22.28 -37.07 6.84
N PRO A 367 21.30 -36.41 6.22
CA PRO A 367 19.93 -36.46 6.70
C PRO A 367 19.39 -37.87 6.53
N ALA A 368 18.97 -38.50 7.63
CA ALA A 368 18.24 -39.77 7.61
C ALA A 368 16.87 -39.55 6.92
N ILE A 369 16.80 -39.85 5.63
CA ILE A 369 15.55 -39.98 4.90
C ILE A 369 15.04 -41.39 5.20
N HIS A 370 14.02 -41.51 6.05
CA HIS A 370 13.22 -42.74 6.13
C HIS A 370 12.46 -42.92 4.80
N GLN A 371 12.97 -43.76 3.91
CA GLN A 371 12.24 -44.25 2.75
C GLN A 371 11.19 -45.29 3.21
N LEU A 372 9.91 -44.92 3.12
CA LEU A 372 8.83 -45.89 3.04
C LEU A 372 8.96 -46.64 1.71
N SER A 373 9.23 -47.94 1.79
CA SER A 373 9.41 -48.82 0.64
C SER A 373 8.05 -49.37 0.17
N LEU A 374 7.74 -49.24 -1.13
CA LEU A 374 6.80 -50.11 -1.83
C LEU A 374 7.59 -50.88 -2.91
N PRO A 375 7.26 -52.16 -3.18
CA PRO A 375 8.20 -53.11 -3.77
C PRO A 375 8.11 -53.12 -5.31
N VAL A 376 9.26 -53.05 -5.99
CA VAL A 376 9.39 -53.50 -7.38
C VAL A 376 10.79 -54.08 -7.61
N GLY A 377 10.82 -55.40 -7.87
CA GLY A 377 11.44 -56.01 -9.04
C GLY A 377 12.94 -55.84 -9.33
N GLU A 378 13.64 -56.96 -9.12
CA GLU A 378 14.76 -57.53 -9.90
C GLU A 378 16.16 -56.91 -9.87
N GLU A 379 17.09 -57.78 -9.44
CA GLU A 379 18.54 -57.65 -9.41
C GLU A 379 19.17 -57.50 -10.80
N LEU A 380 20.37 -56.88 -10.85
CA LEU A 380 21.55 -57.44 -11.54
C LEU A 380 22.82 -56.59 -11.25
N SER A 381 23.74 -57.21 -10.51
CA SER A 381 25.22 -57.22 -10.64
C SER A 381 26.07 -55.92 -10.60
N GLN A 382 26.85 -55.77 -9.53
CA GLN A 382 28.13 -55.02 -9.52
C GLN A 382 29.31 -55.92 -9.98
N PRO A 383 30.46 -55.31 -10.37
CA PRO A 383 31.64 -55.49 -9.51
C PRO A 383 32.54 -54.25 -9.33
N SER A 384 32.82 -53.95 -8.06
CA SER A 384 34.11 -53.67 -7.38
C SER A 384 35.26 -52.90 -8.08
N LEU A 385 35.84 -51.90 -7.40
CA LEU A 385 37.12 -51.99 -6.66
C LEU A 385 37.56 -50.62 -6.07
N GLN A 386 38.24 -50.72 -4.93
CA GLN A 386 38.66 -49.69 -3.96
C GLN A 386 39.82 -48.79 -4.45
N PRO A 387 40.17 -47.73 -3.68
CA PRO A 387 41.57 -47.40 -3.49
C PRO A 387 41.98 -47.37 -2.00
N SER A 388 43.12 -48.00 -1.75
CA SER A 388 43.86 -48.08 -0.48
C SER A 388 44.60 -46.77 -0.15
N PRO A 389 44.84 -46.48 1.14
CA PRO A 389 45.61 -45.31 1.58
C PRO A 389 47.08 -45.66 1.84
N SER A 390 47.96 -44.66 1.79
CA SER A 390 49.31 -44.73 2.39
C SER A 390 49.84 -43.35 2.77
N PRO A 391 50.75 -43.25 3.77
CA PRO A 391 50.66 -42.25 4.82
C PRO A 391 51.85 -41.29 4.92
N ILE A 392 51.54 -40.18 5.61
CA ILE A 392 52.33 -39.19 6.36
C ILE A 392 53.80 -39.55 6.66
N SER A 393 54.69 -38.57 6.48
CA SER A 393 55.78 -38.32 7.45
C SER A 393 56.18 -36.84 7.53
N SER A 394 56.30 -36.42 8.77
CA SER A 394 56.68 -35.12 9.35
C SER A 394 58.13 -34.67 9.10
N GLN A 395 58.36 -33.35 8.98
CA GLN A 395 59.55 -32.67 9.52
C GLN A 395 59.22 -31.24 9.99
N SER A 396 59.99 -30.79 10.97
CA SER A 396 59.74 -29.70 11.93
C SER A 396 60.59 -28.45 11.71
N HIS A 397 60.02 -27.31 12.14
CA HIS A 397 60.63 -26.03 12.58
C HIS A 397 61.36 -25.11 11.58
N SER A 398 60.86 -23.88 11.41
CA SER A 398 61.51 -22.64 11.91
C SER A 398 60.71 -21.36 11.59
N SER A 399 60.61 -20.49 12.61
CA SER A 399 60.57 -19.01 12.62
C SER A 399 59.79 -18.19 11.58
N GLU A 400 58.85 -17.41 12.13
CA GLU A 400 58.39 -16.07 11.75
C GLU A 400 58.99 -15.40 10.51
N ASP A 401 58.13 -15.13 9.53
CA ASP A 401 58.25 -14.02 8.58
C ASP A 401 56.88 -13.29 8.48
N PRO A 402 56.84 -11.94 8.46
CA PRO A 402 55.61 -11.19 8.31
C PRO A 402 55.04 -11.33 6.89
N VAL A 403 53.74 -11.62 6.80
CA VAL A 403 52.99 -11.69 5.54
C VAL A 403 53.15 -10.38 4.77
N SER A 404 53.86 -10.45 3.64
CA SER A 404 53.89 -9.45 2.59
C SER A 404 52.47 -9.14 2.12
N ILE A 405 52.07 -7.86 2.21
CA ILE A 405 50.85 -7.35 1.58
C ILE A 405 51.13 -7.39 0.07
N SER A 406 50.57 -8.39 -0.62
CA SER A 406 50.61 -8.47 -2.07
C SER A 406 49.95 -7.23 -2.70
N GLU A 407 50.57 -6.68 -3.74
CA GLU A 407 50.07 -5.58 -4.55
C GLU A 407 48.58 -5.74 -4.94
N PRO A 408 47.82 -4.64 -5.11
CA PRO A 408 46.43 -4.71 -5.51
C PRO A 408 46.28 -5.46 -6.84
N VAL A 409 45.59 -6.60 -6.81
CA VAL A 409 45.27 -7.39 -8.01
C VAL A 409 44.44 -6.52 -8.95
N LYS A 410 45.03 -6.14 -10.08
CA LYS A 410 44.35 -5.35 -11.12
C LYS A 410 43.30 -6.25 -11.79
N LEU A 411 42.02 -6.02 -11.51
CA LEU A 411 40.93 -6.80 -12.08
C LEU A 411 40.91 -6.65 -13.62
N PRO A 412 40.69 -7.75 -14.37
CA PRO A 412 40.63 -7.70 -15.83
C PRO A 412 39.28 -7.09 -16.27
N MET A 413 39.21 -5.76 -16.25
CA MET A 413 38.04 -5.00 -16.70
C MET A 413 37.79 -5.23 -18.19
N LEU A 414 36.51 -5.41 -18.53
CA LEU A 414 36.05 -5.52 -19.92
C LEU A 414 36.27 -4.18 -20.65
N GLN A 415 36.97 -4.21 -21.77
CA GLN A 415 37.17 -3.02 -22.62
C GLN A 415 35.95 -2.84 -23.51
N LEU A 416 35.04 -1.93 -23.12
CA LEU A 416 33.74 -1.77 -23.80
C LEU A 416 33.87 -1.25 -25.24
N ASP A 417 34.83 -0.34 -25.48
CA ASP A 417 35.10 0.24 -26.80
C ASP A 417 35.71 -0.77 -27.81
N GLU A 418 36.25 -1.88 -27.31
CA GLU A 418 36.90 -2.94 -28.13
C GLU A 418 35.99 -4.16 -28.37
N LEU A 419 34.72 -4.12 -27.90
CA LEU A 419 33.78 -5.22 -28.09
C LEU A 419 33.45 -5.41 -29.57
N THR A 420 33.86 -6.55 -30.12
CA THR A 420 33.46 -7.00 -31.46
C THR A 420 31.97 -7.33 -31.51
N ASP A 421 31.36 -7.28 -32.69
CA ASP A 421 29.93 -7.61 -32.84
C ASP A 421 29.61 -9.06 -32.44
N ALA A 422 30.55 -9.99 -32.67
CA ALA A 422 30.43 -11.37 -32.21
C ALA A 422 30.37 -11.47 -30.67
N GLN A 423 31.20 -10.70 -29.95
CA GLN A 423 31.18 -10.66 -28.49
C GLN A 423 29.89 -9.99 -27.96
N LYS A 424 29.41 -8.92 -28.61
CA LYS A 424 28.13 -8.31 -28.28
C LYS A 424 26.98 -9.31 -28.42
N GLN A 425 26.97 -10.09 -29.51
CA GLN A 425 25.97 -11.14 -29.74
C GLN A 425 26.03 -12.25 -28.68
N GLN A 426 27.24 -12.67 -28.26
CA GLN A 426 27.40 -13.63 -27.16
C GLN A 426 26.80 -13.11 -25.84
N ILE A 427 27.07 -11.85 -25.49
CA ILE A 427 26.55 -11.20 -24.29
C ILE A 427 25.02 -11.09 -24.37
N HIS A 428 24.48 -10.67 -25.51
CA HIS A 428 23.04 -10.55 -25.72
C HIS A 428 22.34 -11.89 -25.59
N ARG A 429 22.82 -12.94 -26.28
CA ARG A 429 22.27 -14.30 -26.20
C ARG A 429 22.33 -14.88 -24.79
N ALA A 430 23.44 -14.68 -24.07
CA ALA A 430 23.56 -15.11 -22.69
C ALA A 430 22.55 -14.39 -21.78
N SER A 431 22.31 -13.11 -22.02
CA SER A 431 21.34 -12.29 -21.29
C SER A 431 19.90 -12.69 -21.58
N GLN A 432 19.57 -13.05 -22.84
CA GLN A 432 18.28 -13.63 -23.20
C GLN A 432 18.00 -14.92 -22.42
N LEU A 433 18.96 -15.85 -22.40
CA LEU A 433 18.81 -17.10 -21.64
C LEU A 433 18.62 -16.83 -20.14
N ALA A 434 19.38 -15.89 -19.57
CA ALA A 434 19.24 -15.50 -18.17
C ALA A 434 17.86 -14.89 -17.86
N ILE A 435 17.32 -14.05 -18.74
CA ILE A 435 15.96 -13.50 -18.61
C ILE A 435 14.92 -14.62 -18.69
N ILE A 436 15.02 -15.51 -19.67
CA ILE A 436 14.09 -16.63 -19.85
C ILE A 436 14.09 -17.52 -18.60
N ALA A 437 15.28 -17.92 -18.13
CA ALA A 437 15.48 -18.73 -16.94
C ALA A 437 14.92 -18.05 -15.68
N ALA A 438 15.18 -16.75 -15.52
CA ALA A 438 14.64 -15.95 -14.43
C ALA A 438 13.11 -15.92 -14.46
N THR A 439 12.50 -15.64 -15.62
CA THR A 439 11.05 -15.60 -15.81
C THR A 439 10.38 -16.93 -15.46
N ILE A 440 10.90 -18.05 -15.98
CA ILE A 440 10.33 -19.39 -15.72
C ILE A 440 10.68 -19.95 -14.33
N GLY A 441 11.64 -19.35 -13.62
CA GLY A 441 12.09 -19.81 -12.31
C GLY A 441 12.90 -21.12 -12.35
N ARG A 442 13.56 -21.42 -13.48
CA ARG A 442 14.48 -22.56 -13.61
C ARG A 442 15.93 -22.04 -13.60
N PRO A 443 16.87 -22.72 -12.94
CA PRO A 443 18.29 -22.36 -13.04
C PRO A 443 18.80 -22.58 -14.46
N LEU A 444 19.76 -21.75 -14.90
CA LEU A 444 20.49 -22.00 -16.15
C LEU A 444 21.28 -23.30 -16.05
N SER A 445 21.43 -24.00 -17.18
CA SER A 445 22.32 -25.16 -17.30
C SER A 445 23.75 -24.78 -16.97
N SER A 446 24.54 -25.65 -16.32
CA SER A 446 25.92 -25.37 -15.93
C SER A 446 26.82 -24.84 -17.04
N ASP A 447 26.53 -25.19 -18.29
CA ASP A 447 27.37 -24.90 -19.45
C ASP A 447 27.05 -23.56 -20.11
N TRP A 448 26.07 -22.78 -19.60
CA TRP A 448 25.67 -21.51 -20.22
C TRP A 448 26.82 -20.48 -20.27
N THR A 449 27.77 -20.55 -19.32
CA THR A 449 28.95 -19.69 -19.30
C THR A 449 29.91 -19.98 -20.45
N GLN A 450 29.84 -21.16 -21.08
CA GLN A 450 30.61 -21.48 -22.28
C GLN A 450 30.23 -20.57 -23.45
N LEU A 451 28.99 -20.04 -23.50
CA LEU A 451 28.56 -19.05 -24.50
C LEU A 451 29.35 -17.75 -24.41
N LEU A 452 29.78 -17.38 -23.20
CA LEU A 452 30.58 -16.18 -22.95
C LEU A 452 32.08 -16.44 -23.14
N GLY A 453 32.53 -17.70 -23.12
CA GLY A 453 33.95 -18.06 -23.20
C GLY A 453 34.80 -17.25 -22.20
N ASP A 454 35.89 -16.65 -22.70
CA ASP A 454 36.80 -15.83 -21.89
C ASP A 454 36.16 -14.55 -21.32
N LEU A 455 35.00 -14.12 -21.84
CA LEU A 455 34.29 -12.94 -21.35
C LEU A 455 33.65 -13.18 -19.97
N ALA A 456 33.33 -14.43 -19.63
CA ALA A 456 32.61 -14.78 -18.40
C ALA A 456 33.32 -14.25 -17.13
N GLY A 457 34.65 -14.29 -17.14
CA GLY A 457 35.51 -13.83 -16.04
C GLY A 457 35.98 -12.37 -16.14
N LYS A 458 35.61 -11.63 -17.20
CA LYS A 458 35.91 -10.19 -17.30
C LYS A 458 34.98 -9.40 -16.39
N TYR A 459 35.46 -8.28 -15.87
CA TYR A 459 34.72 -7.48 -14.91
C TYR A 459 34.06 -6.27 -15.57
N VAL A 460 32.83 -5.97 -15.16
CA VAL A 460 32.12 -4.72 -15.49
C VAL A 460 31.82 -3.96 -14.21
N PHE A 461 31.75 -2.63 -14.27
CA PHE A 461 31.49 -1.80 -13.10
C PHE A 461 29.98 -1.69 -12.80
N GLY A 462 29.17 -1.90 -13.83
CA GLY A 462 27.72 -2.02 -13.73
C GLY A 462 27.12 -2.68 -14.95
N LEU A 463 25.91 -3.21 -14.79
CA LEU A 463 25.12 -3.80 -15.87
C LEU A 463 23.65 -3.53 -15.60
N PHE A 464 22.95 -3.02 -16.61
CA PHE A 464 21.50 -2.85 -16.61
C PHE A 464 20.89 -3.67 -17.73
N THR A 465 19.79 -4.34 -17.42
CA THR A 465 18.97 -5.06 -18.38
C THR A 465 17.66 -4.32 -18.49
N THR A 466 17.26 -4.01 -19.71
CA THR A 466 16.01 -3.31 -20.01
C THR A 466 15.17 -4.19 -20.94
N LEU A 467 13.90 -4.35 -20.59
CA LEU A 467 12.91 -5.05 -21.40
C LEU A 467 11.88 -4.03 -21.88
N THR A 468 11.58 -4.06 -23.17
CA THR A 468 10.50 -3.25 -23.74
C THR A 468 9.55 -4.12 -24.56
N ARG A 469 8.32 -3.64 -24.74
CA ARG A 469 7.30 -4.23 -25.62
C ARG A 469 6.69 -3.11 -26.43
N ALA A 470 6.80 -3.15 -27.76
CA ALA A 470 6.38 -2.05 -28.63
C ALA A 470 6.86 -0.66 -28.15
N LYS A 471 8.15 -0.58 -27.78
CA LYS A 471 8.82 0.62 -27.21
C LYS A 471 8.34 1.05 -25.82
N GLN A 472 7.37 0.36 -25.22
CA GLN A 472 6.94 0.59 -23.84
C GLN A 472 7.81 -0.19 -22.86
N LEU A 473 8.24 0.46 -21.79
CA LEU A 473 9.10 -0.14 -20.78
C LEU A 473 8.35 -1.25 -20.02
N ARG A 474 8.92 -2.47 -19.99
CA ARG A 474 8.41 -3.62 -19.21
C ARG A 474 9.23 -3.93 -17.97
N GLY A 475 10.50 -3.56 -17.95
CA GLY A 475 11.35 -3.62 -16.76
C GLY A 475 12.73 -3.04 -17.05
N CYS A 476 13.37 -2.41 -16.07
CA CYS A 476 14.76 -1.99 -16.18
C CYS A 476 15.45 -2.04 -14.82
N CYS A 477 16.31 -3.04 -14.61
CA CYS A 477 17.04 -3.20 -13.36
C CYS A 477 18.52 -3.53 -13.60
N GLY A 478 19.35 -3.07 -12.67
CA GLY A 478 20.79 -3.25 -12.74
C GLY A 478 21.48 -2.82 -11.45
N PHE A 479 22.81 -2.81 -11.48
CA PHE A 479 23.63 -2.34 -10.37
C PHE A 479 24.81 -1.53 -10.88
N LEU A 480 25.37 -0.74 -9.97
CA LEU A 480 26.53 0.11 -10.17
C LEU A 480 27.35 0.13 -8.89
N GLY A 481 28.67 0.24 -8.99
CA GLY A 481 29.53 0.62 -7.87
C GLY A 481 30.40 -0.50 -7.31
N ARG A 482 30.33 -1.70 -7.89
CA ARG A 482 31.20 -2.82 -7.56
C ARG A 482 31.61 -3.53 -8.85
N PRO A 483 32.91 -3.66 -9.15
CA PRO A 483 33.37 -4.54 -10.21
C PRO A 483 32.84 -5.97 -9.98
N THR A 484 32.08 -6.48 -10.94
CA THR A 484 31.44 -7.80 -10.87
C THR A 484 31.79 -8.58 -12.14
N PRO A 485 32.10 -9.90 -12.05
CA PRO A 485 32.28 -10.74 -13.23
C PRO A 485 31.05 -10.68 -14.15
N LEU A 486 31.25 -10.60 -15.45
CA LEU A 486 30.19 -10.40 -16.44
C LEU A 486 29.08 -11.46 -16.33
N ALA A 487 29.45 -12.73 -16.12
CA ALA A 487 28.47 -13.80 -15.97
C ALA A 487 27.56 -13.59 -14.74
N GLU A 488 28.13 -13.19 -13.61
CA GLU A 488 27.37 -12.86 -12.39
C GLU A 488 26.53 -11.59 -12.60
N ALA A 489 27.07 -10.59 -13.29
CA ALA A 489 26.39 -9.34 -13.58
C ALA A 489 25.11 -9.56 -14.40
N ILE A 490 25.19 -10.40 -15.45
CA ILE A 490 24.06 -10.78 -16.29
C ILE A 490 22.99 -11.48 -15.46
N LEU A 491 23.36 -12.48 -14.66
CA LEU A 491 22.41 -13.22 -13.81
C LEU A 491 21.67 -12.31 -12.84
N GLN A 492 22.41 -11.45 -12.13
CA GLN A 492 21.83 -10.54 -11.13
C GLN A 492 20.88 -9.51 -11.77
N SER A 493 21.30 -8.90 -12.88
CA SER A 493 20.48 -7.89 -13.57
C SER A 493 19.26 -8.51 -14.24
N ALA A 494 19.39 -9.68 -14.88
CA ALA A 494 18.28 -10.38 -15.51
C ALA A 494 17.22 -10.81 -14.48
N ALA A 495 17.63 -11.44 -13.37
CA ALA A 495 16.72 -11.86 -12.31
C ALA A 495 15.92 -10.68 -11.76
N ARG A 496 16.60 -9.56 -11.46
CA ARG A 496 15.95 -8.35 -10.94
C ARG A 496 15.02 -7.70 -11.96
N THR A 497 15.39 -7.69 -13.24
CA THR A 497 14.57 -7.07 -14.30
C THR A 497 13.31 -7.90 -14.57
N ALA A 498 13.44 -9.22 -14.62
CA ALA A 498 12.31 -10.11 -14.85
C ALA A 498 11.34 -10.15 -13.66
N LYS A 499 11.87 -10.10 -12.43
CA LYS A 499 11.07 -10.35 -11.22
C LYS A 499 10.97 -9.21 -10.24
N ASP A 500 11.93 -8.31 -10.09
CA ASP A 500 12.04 -7.42 -8.92
C ASP A 500 11.87 -5.92 -9.21
N ASP A 501 11.61 -5.51 -10.46
CA ASP A 501 11.30 -4.10 -10.75
C ASP A 501 9.98 -3.70 -10.07
N VAL A 502 10.07 -2.92 -8.99
CA VAL A 502 8.91 -2.54 -8.16
C VAL A 502 7.93 -1.62 -8.88
N ARG A 503 8.36 -0.97 -9.97
CA ARG A 503 7.53 -0.06 -10.77
C ARG A 503 6.65 -0.81 -11.75
N MET A 504 7.01 -2.06 -12.08
CA MET A 504 6.41 -2.83 -13.16
C MET A 504 5.88 -4.18 -12.66
N VAL A 505 4.93 -4.73 -13.40
CA VAL A 505 4.48 -6.10 -13.22
C VAL A 505 5.60 -7.07 -13.61
N ALA A 506 5.79 -8.13 -12.81
CA ALA A 506 6.75 -9.19 -13.08
C ALA A 506 6.50 -9.85 -14.45
N ILE A 507 7.57 -10.26 -15.12
CA ILE A 507 7.47 -10.73 -16.50
C ILE A 507 6.73 -12.07 -16.57
N SER A 508 5.67 -12.13 -17.37
CA SER A 508 4.95 -13.39 -17.63
C SER A 508 5.73 -14.28 -18.61
N PRO A 509 5.80 -15.61 -18.40
CA PRO A 509 6.33 -16.52 -19.42
C PRO A 509 5.68 -16.35 -20.80
N ALA A 510 4.40 -15.95 -20.84
CA ALA A 510 3.66 -15.76 -22.08
C ALA A 510 3.99 -14.43 -22.80
N GLU A 511 4.59 -13.44 -22.13
CA GLU A 511 4.97 -12.17 -22.79
C GLU A 511 6.39 -12.17 -23.36
N VAL A 512 7.28 -13.08 -22.91
CA VAL A 512 8.72 -13.06 -23.24
C VAL A 512 9.02 -12.96 -24.73
N ARG A 513 8.25 -13.65 -25.58
CA ARG A 513 8.48 -13.65 -27.04
C ARG A 513 8.14 -12.33 -27.75
N TYR A 514 7.45 -11.42 -27.07
CA TYR A 514 7.08 -10.10 -27.58
C TYR A 514 7.98 -8.99 -27.00
N LEU A 515 9.04 -9.37 -26.27
CA LEU A 515 9.95 -8.42 -25.63
C LEU A 515 11.20 -8.18 -26.48
N GLU A 516 11.65 -6.93 -26.47
CA GLU A 516 12.99 -6.54 -26.85
C GLU A 516 13.86 -6.44 -25.60
N LEU A 517 15.14 -6.80 -25.75
CA LEU A 517 16.12 -6.85 -24.67
C LEU A 517 17.29 -5.92 -25.00
N ASP A 518 17.53 -4.96 -24.10
CA ASP A 518 18.72 -4.13 -24.12
C ASP A 518 19.61 -4.43 -22.92
N VAL A 519 20.91 -4.63 -23.18
CA VAL A 519 21.94 -4.84 -22.16
C VAL A 519 22.88 -3.65 -22.17
N SER A 520 22.86 -2.85 -21.11
CA SER A 520 23.75 -1.70 -20.94
C SER A 520 24.91 -2.05 -20.00
N LEU A 521 26.10 -2.21 -20.56
CA LEU A 521 27.35 -2.46 -19.84
C LEU A 521 27.99 -1.13 -19.46
N LEU A 522 28.45 -0.99 -18.22
CA LEU A 522 29.05 0.24 -17.71
C LEU A 522 30.52 0.04 -17.34
N GLY A 523 31.36 0.91 -17.88
CA GLY A 523 32.78 1.01 -17.59
C GLY A 523 33.05 1.65 -16.24
N THR A 524 34.32 1.67 -15.83
CA THR A 524 34.73 2.31 -14.57
C THR A 524 34.51 3.82 -14.66
N PRO A 525 33.79 4.43 -13.71
CA PRO A 525 33.59 5.87 -13.70
C PRO A 525 34.90 6.63 -13.46
N VAL A 526 35.03 7.75 -14.16
CA VAL A 526 36.15 8.68 -14.09
C VAL A 526 35.60 10.05 -13.70
N VAL A 527 36.13 10.62 -12.62
CA VAL A 527 35.75 11.97 -12.18
C VAL A 527 36.20 13.01 -13.21
N LEU A 528 35.30 13.90 -13.62
CA LEU A 528 35.64 15.07 -14.44
C LEU A 528 36.37 16.12 -13.58
N ASN A 529 37.68 15.95 -13.47
CA ASN A 529 38.58 16.85 -12.75
C ASN A 529 38.89 18.12 -13.58
N MET A 530 37.87 18.94 -13.81
CA MET A 530 37.98 20.22 -14.52
C MET A 530 37.11 21.30 -13.86
N PRO A 531 37.39 22.60 -14.10
CA PRO A 531 36.60 23.69 -13.56
C PRO A 531 35.10 23.52 -13.88
N PRO A 532 34.18 23.84 -12.95
CA PRO A 532 32.76 23.56 -13.16
C PRO A 532 32.16 24.18 -14.43
N THR A 533 32.69 25.31 -14.90
CA THR A 533 32.30 25.99 -16.14
C THR A 533 32.71 25.24 -17.41
N GLU A 534 33.71 24.35 -17.33
CA GLU A 534 34.28 23.61 -18.46
C GLU A 534 33.83 22.15 -18.52
N ARG A 535 33.11 21.65 -17.49
CA ARG A 535 32.66 20.25 -17.39
C ARG A 535 31.91 19.73 -18.63
N ALA A 536 31.18 20.60 -19.34
CA ALA A 536 30.50 20.24 -20.58
C ALA A 536 31.46 19.79 -21.70
N ASN A 537 32.69 20.33 -21.74
CA ASN A 537 33.71 19.97 -22.74
C ASN A 537 34.26 18.55 -22.53
N GLY A 538 34.12 18.00 -21.31
CA GLY A 538 34.53 16.64 -20.96
C GLY A 538 33.48 15.56 -21.28
N VAL A 539 32.30 15.94 -21.76
CA VAL A 539 31.19 15.02 -22.04
C VAL A 539 31.07 14.78 -23.54
N GLN A 540 31.18 13.53 -23.96
CA GLN A 540 30.95 13.11 -25.35
C GLN A 540 29.58 12.43 -25.45
N ILE A 541 28.65 13.07 -26.16
CA ILE A 541 27.29 12.55 -26.35
C ILE A 541 27.32 11.24 -27.13
N GLY A 542 26.51 10.26 -26.70
CA GLY A 542 26.46 8.92 -27.27
C GLY A 542 27.57 7.98 -26.80
N LYS A 543 28.65 8.49 -26.21
CA LYS A 543 29.74 7.69 -25.62
C LYS A 543 29.69 7.64 -24.10
N HIS A 544 29.64 8.81 -23.44
CA HIS A 544 29.72 8.90 -21.99
C HIS A 544 28.33 8.84 -21.35
N GLY A 545 28.19 8.05 -20.29
CA GLY A 545 27.15 8.21 -19.29
C GLY A 545 27.60 9.19 -18.20
N LEU A 546 26.66 9.78 -17.48
CA LEU A 546 26.94 10.75 -16.42
C LEU A 546 26.47 10.24 -15.08
N ARG A 547 27.26 10.47 -14.04
CA ARG A 547 26.83 10.38 -12.64
C ARG A 547 27.19 11.65 -11.91
N ILE A 548 26.23 12.23 -11.20
CA ILE A 548 26.45 13.36 -10.30
C ILE A 548 26.16 12.95 -8.87
N THR A 549 27.00 13.39 -7.94
CA THR A 549 26.80 13.20 -6.49
C THR A 549 27.07 14.50 -5.75
N ARG A 550 26.17 14.90 -4.85
CA ARG A 550 26.34 16.01 -3.91
C ARG A 550 25.67 15.67 -2.57
N GLY A 551 26.46 15.51 -1.52
CA GLY A 551 25.96 15.01 -0.23
C GLY A 551 25.32 13.62 -0.37
N ASN A 552 24.07 13.48 0.07
CA ASN A 552 23.29 12.23 -0.05
C ASN A 552 22.50 12.13 -1.36
N GLN A 553 22.52 13.15 -2.22
CA GLN A 553 21.80 13.17 -3.50
C GLN A 553 22.72 12.70 -4.62
N ALA A 554 22.26 11.74 -5.42
CA ALA A 554 22.98 11.22 -6.58
C ALA A 554 22.02 10.90 -7.73
N GLY A 555 22.48 11.12 -8.95
CA GLY A 555 21.74 10.79 -10.18
C GLY A 555 22.68 10.22 -11.22
N LEU A 556 22.19 9.29 -12.04
CA LEU A 556 22.95 8.67 -13.13
C LEU A 556 22.10 8.59 -14.40
N LEU A 557 22.66 8.97 -15.54
CA LEU A 557 22.08 8.76 -16.86
C LEU A 557 23.02 7.96 -17.76
N LEU A 558 22.44 7.05 -18.56
CA LEU A 558 23.17 6.20 -19.50
C LEU A 558 23.56 6.98 -20.78
N PRO A 559 24.60 6.57 -21.52
CA PRO A 559 25.05 7.28 -22.73
C PRO A 559 23.96 7.52 -23.78
N SER A 560 23.04 6.56 -23.96
CA SER A 560 21.98 6.63 -24.97
C SER A 560 20.91 7.68 -24.68
N VAL A 561 20.73 8.08 -23.42
CA VAL A 561 19.65 9.01 -23.05
C VAL A 561 19.79 10.35 -23.76
N ALA A 562 21.01 10.85 -23.90
CA ALA A 562 21.23 12.12 -24.60
C ALA A 562 20.94 12.01 -26.10
N THR A 563 21.26 10.88 -26.73
CA THR A 563 20.98 10.66 -28.16
C THR A 563 19.49 10.45 -28.42
N ASP A 564 18.79 9.74 -27.53
CA ASP A 564 17.34 9.46 -27.67
C ASP A 564 16.49 10.74 -27.56
N HIS A 565 17.02 11.76 -26.88
CA HIS A 565 16.34 13.04 -26.67
C HIS A 565 16.93 14.22 -27.47
N ASP A 566 17.91 13.97 -28.36
CA ASP A 566 18.61 15.00 -29.13
C ASP A 566 19.22 16.12 -28.24
N TRP A 567 19.81 15.73 -27.11
CA TRP A 567 20.40 16.64 -26.13
C TRP A 567 21.89 16.92 -26.38
N ASP A 568 22.30 18.16 -26.14
CA ASP A 568 23.71 18.53 -26.05
C ASP A 568 24.32 18.18 -24.67
N ALA A 569 25.63 18.37 -24.51
CA ALA A 569 26.34 18.08 -23.26
C ALA A 569 25.82 18.87 -22.04
N LYS A 570 25.35 20.11 -22.23
CA LYS A 570 24.82 20.94 -21.15
C LYS A 570 23.43 20.48 -20.75
N ASP A 571 22.58 20.16 -21.71
CA ASP A 571 21.25 19.61 -21.46
C ASP A 571 21.34 18.27 -20.75
N PHE A 572 22.31 17.44 -21.10
CA PHE A 572 22.57 16.18 -20.43
C PHE A 572 23.03 16.35 -18.97
N LEU A 573 23.91 17.32 -18.71
CA LEU A 573 24.35 17.69 -17.35
C LEU A 573 23.20 18.26 -16.50
N ARG A 574 22.31 19.10 -17.09
CA ARG A 574 21.10 19.58 -16.41
C ARG A 574 20.15 18.43 -16.09
N ALA A 575 19.96 17.50 -17.03
CA ALA A 575 19.08 16.36 -16.86
C ALA A 575 19.55 15.41 -15.75
N VAL A 576 20.86 15.15 -15.63
CA VAL A 576 21.38 14.31 -14.54
C VAL A 576 21.24 15.00 -13.18
N CYS A 577 21.33 16.33 -13.10
CA CYS A 577 20.99 17.09 -11.90
C CYS A 577 19.51 16.92 -11.52
N ARG A 578 18.59 17.11 -12.46
CA ARG A 578 17.14 16.88 -12.21
C ARG A 578 16.89 15.47 -11.69
N LYS A 579 17.53 14.46 -12.30
CA LYS A 579 17.41 13.06 -11.87
C LYS A 579 17.94 12.82 -10.46
N ALA A 580 18.97 13.56 -10.05
CA ALA A 580 19.52 13.50 -8.69
C ALA A 580 18.67 14.26 -7.64
N GLY A 581 17.59 14.94 -8.06
CA GLY A 581 16.84 15.85 -7.19
C GLY A 581 17.60 17.15 -6.87
N LEU A 582 18.57 17.52 -7.72
CA LEU A 582 19.40 18.72 -7.60
C LEU A 582 18.90 19.85 -8.51
N PRO A 583 19.07 21.13 -8.15
CA PRO A 583 18.88 22.25 -9.07
C PRO A 583 19.70 22.06 -10.36
N GLU A 584 19.16 22.47 -11.52
CA GLU A 584 19.76 22.16 -12.83
C GLU A 584 21.18 22.69 -13.04
N ALA A 585 21.54 23.78 -12.34
CA ALA A 585 22.89 24.36 -12.40
C ALA A 585 23.88 23.69 -11.43
N SER A 586 23.48 22.67 -10.67
CA SER A 586 24.33 22.06 -9.63
C SER A 586 25.57 21.37 -10.19
N TRP A 587 25.60 21.01 -11.48
CA TRP A 587 26.82 20.52 -12.13
C TRP A 587 27.90 21.60 -12.26
N GLN A 588 27.57 22.88 -12.07
CA GLN A 588 28.51 24.01 -12.01
C GLN A 588 29.00 24.30 -10.58
N ASP A 589 28.56 23.52 -9.60
CA ASP A 589 28.98 23.64 -8.21
C ASP A 589 30.28 22.86 -7.97
N ALA A 590 31.24 23.48 -7.26
CA ALA A 590 32.49 22.84 -6.87
C ALA A 590 32.28 21.70 -5.86
N THR A 591 31.18 21.72 -5.10
CA THR A 591 30.82 20.67 -4.13
C THR A 591 30.16 19.44 -4.77
N ALA A 592 29.80 19.52 -6.04
CA ALA A 592 29.26 18.39 -6.79
C ALA A 592 30.38 17.62 -7.51
N THR A 593 30.40 16.30 -7.32
CA THR A 593 31.26 15.38 -8.08
C THR A 593 30.50 14.92 -9.31
N VAL A 594 31.05 15.18 -10.50
CA VAL A 594 30.53 14.67 -11.77
C VAL A 594 31.51 13.62 -12.30
N GLU A 595 31.02 12.42 -12.54
CA GLU A 595 31.74 11.30 -13.12
C GLU A 595 31.20 11.00 -14.52
N ILE A 596 32.10 10.69 -15.46
CA ILE A 596 31.77 10.08 -16.74
C ILE A 596 32.11 8.60 -16.71
N PHE A 597 31.39 7.77 -17.44
CA PHE A 597 31.77 6.38 -17.68
C PHE A 597 31.45 6.00 -19.12
N ASP A 598 32.26 5.14 -19.72
CA ASP A 598 31.92 4.53 -21.00
C ASP A 598 30.74 3.57 -20.80
N GLY A 599 29.83 3.53 -21.78
CA GLY A 599 28.77 2.54 -21.78
C GLY A 599 28.58 1.92 -23.16
N ALA A 600 28.32 0.62 -23.19
CA ALA A 600 27.95 -0.09 -24.40
C ALA A 600 26.52 -0.62 -24.23
N VAL A 601 25.64 -0.23 -25.14
CA VAL A 601 24.26 -0.74 -25.21
C VAL A 601 24.19 -1.79 -26.31
N ILE A 602 23.71 -2.97 -25.96
CA ILE A 602 23.51 -4.07 -26.89
C ILE A 602 22.01 -4.34 -26.95
N SER A 603 21.40 -4.03 -28.09
CA SER A 603 19.94 -4.08 -28.31
C SER A 603 19.55 -5.17 -29.28
N GLY A 604 18.38 -5.77 -29.07
CA GLY A 604 17.79 -6.72 -30.01
C GLY A 604 16.56 -7.44 -29.46
N ALA A 605 15.74 -7.97 -30.36
CA ALA A 605 14.63 -8.85 -29.99
C ALA A 605 15.14 -10.14 -29.33
N ILE A 606 14.33 -10.73 -28.45
CA ILE A 606 14.63 -12.07 -27.92
C ILE A 606 14.46 -13.10 -29.04
N GLU A 607 15.52 -13.84 -29.33
CA GLU A 607 15.52 -14.81 -30.43
C GLU A 607 14.60 -16.00 -30.10
N LEU A 608 13.72 -16.37 -31.04
CA LEU A 608 12.76 -17.46 -30.84
C LEU A 608 13.43 -18.81 -30.51
N GLU A 609 14.60 -19.06 -31.07
CA GLU A 609 15.42 -20.26 -30.81
C GLU A 609 15.94 -20.32 -29.36
N SER A 610 15.94 -19.19 -28.65
CA SER A 610 16.32 -19.09 -27.24
C SER A 610 15.18 -19.50 -26.30
N ILE A 611 13.95 -19.47 -26.80
CA ILE A 611 12.75 -19.72 -26.02
C ILE A 611 12.42 -21.22 -26.08
N PRO A 612 12.36 -21.92 -24.93
CA PRO A 612 11.94 -23.32 -24.89
C PRO A 612 10.57 -23.50 -25.56
N SER A 613 10.39 -24.58 -26.32
CA SER A 613 9.10 -24.90 -26.96
C SER A 613 7.99 -25.17 -25.93
N ASP A 614 8.35 -25.54 -24.71
CA ASP A 614 7.48 -25.91 -23.58
C ASP A 614 7.42 -24.80 -22.50
N MET A 615 7.25 -23.52 -22.89
CA MET A 615 7.12 -22.44 -21.91
C MET A 615 6.00 -22.73 -20.90
N PRO A 616 6.29 -22.68 -19.57
CA PRO A 616 5.31 -23.05 -18.56
C PRO A 616 4.16 -22.06 -18.56
N VAL A 617 2.93 -22.60 -18.59
CA VAL A 617 1.71 -21.81 -18.35
C VAL A 617 1.60 -21.58 -16.85
N VAL A 618 1.41 -20.33 -16.45
CA VAL A 618 1.10 -20.01 -15.05
C VAL A 618 -0.23 -20.67 -14.70
N LEU A 619 -0.22 -21.58 -13.73
CA LEU A 619 -1.42 -22.33 -13.36
C LEU A 619 -2.34 -21.49 -12.46
N PRO A 620 -3.67 -21.65 -12.59
CA PRO A 620 -4.61 -21.00 -11.69
C PRO A 620 -4.42 -21.49 -10.23
N PRO A 621 -4.80 -20.68 -9.22
CA PRO A 621 -4.75 -21.09 -7.80
C PRO A 621 -5.70 -22.23 -7.42
N GLY A 622 -6.46 -22.78 -8.36
CA GLY A 622 -7.40 -23.87 -8.16
C GLY A 622 -8.11 -24.25 -9.44
N THR A 623 -9.25 -24.93 -9.31
CA THR A 623 -10.06 -25.38 -10.44
C THR A 623 -11.40 -24.66 -10.48
N ILE A 624 -12.09 -24.71 -11.62
CA ILE A 624 -13.42 -24.11 -11.75
C ILE A 624 -14.43 -24.68 -10.74
N GLN A 625 -14.34 -25.97 -10.39
CA GLN A 625 -15.19 -26.58 -9.37
C GLN A 625 -14.91 -25.99 -7.97
N LYS A 626 -13.65 -25.68 -7.66
CA LYS A 626 -13.27 -25.02 -6.41
C LYS A 626 -13.69 -23.55 -6.38
N LEU A 627 -13.72 -22.87 -7.54
CA LEU A 627 -14.25 -21.52 -7.66
C LEU A 627 -15.78 -21.48 -7.47
N GLN A 628 -16.51 -22.44 -8.03
CA GLN A 628 -17.95 -22.64 -7.78
C GLN A 628 -18.25 -22.81 -6.28
N LYS A 629 -17.37 -23.50 -5.53
CA LYS A 629 -17.50 -23.61 -4.08
C LYS A 629 -17.32 -22.28 -3.36
N LEU A 630 -16.37 -21.43 -3.80
CA LEU A 630 -16.22 -20.07 -3.27
C LEU A 630 -17.45 -19.22 -3.53
N ARG A 631 -18.05 -19.33 -4.73
CA ARG A 631 -19.30 -18.65 -5.07
C ARG A 631 -20.39 -18.96 -4.07
N GLN A 632 -20.58 -20.24 -3.75
CA GLN A 632 -21.57 -20.65 -2.75
C GLN A 632 -21.30 -20.05 -1.35
N VAL A 633 -20.03 -20.03 -0.92
CA VAL A 633 -19.66 -19.44 0.38
C VAL A 633 -19.87 -17.93 0.38
N ALA A 634 -19.53 -17.24 -0.71
CA ALA A 634 -19.77 -15.81 -0.86
C ALA A 634 -21.28 -15.48 -0.83
N THR A 635 -22.13 -16.28 -1.47
CA THR A 635 -23.59 -16.16 -1.37
C THR A 635 -24.06 -16.29 0.07
N ASN A 636 -23.61 -17.32 0.79
CA ASN A 636 -23.99 -17.52 2.20
C ASN A 636 -23.49 -16.36 3.09
N ASN A 637 -22.30 -15.83 2.81
CA ASN A 637 -21.76 -14.68 3.53
C ASN A 637 -22.59 -13.41 3.32
N LEU A 638 -23.01 -13.14 2.07
CA LEU A 638 -23.88 -12.00 1.78
C LEU A 638 -25.22 -12.10 2.51
N ILE A 639 -25.84 -13.28 2.51
CA ILE A 639 -27.08 -13.53 3.27
C ILE A 639 -26.85 -13.29 4.76
N ALA A 640 -25.79 -13.86 5.33
CA ALA A 640 -25.48 -13.67 6.75
C ALA A 640 -25.25 -12.19 7.09
N LEU A 641 -24.43 -11.48 6.32
CA LEU A 641 -24.10 -10.07 6.56
C LEU A 641 -25.32 -9.16 6.48
N THR A 642 -26.16 -9.32 5.45
CA THR A 642 -27.39 -8.52 5.29
C THR A 642 -28.44 -8.79 6.38
N GLN A 643 -28.35 -9.95 7.06
CA GLN A 643 -29.22 -10.32 8.18
C GLN A 643 -28.58 -10.09 9.57
N GLY A 644 -27.39 -9.46 9.64
CA GLY A 644 -26.67 -9.22 10.90
C GLY A 644 -26.00 -10.47 11.51
N GLY A 645 -25.87 -11.55 10.74
CA GLY A 645 -25.20 -12.80 11.10
C GLY A 645 -23.68 -12.78 10.92
N THR A 646 -23.01 -13.87 11.33
CA THR A 646 -21.55 -14.02 11.23
C THR A 646 -21.14 -14.67 9.90
N PRO A 647 -20.29 -14.04 9.08
CA PRO A 647 -19.82 -14.64 7.82
C PRO A 647 -18.77 -15.72 8.06
N SER A 648 -18.64 -16.63 7.08
CA SER A 648 -17.54 -17.60 7.01
C SER A 648 -16.29 -16.96 6.43
N TYR A 649 -15.20 -16.99 7.20
CA TYR A 649 -13.94 -16.34 6.84
C TYR A 649 -13.07 -17.16 5.87
N VAL A 650 -13.21 -18.49 5.90
CA VAL A 650 -12.43 -19.42 5.09
C VAL A 650 -13.33 -20.56 4.63
N ALA A 651 -13.26 -20.86 3.34
CA ALA A 651 -13.88 -22.01 2.72
C ALA A 651 -12.83 -23.12 2.54
N LEU A 652 -12.88 -24.14 3.41
CA LEU A 652 -12.04 -25.33 3.29
C LEU A 652 -12.34 -26.05 1.97
N ASP A 653 -11.31 -26.58 1.31
CA ASP A 653 -11.38 -27.25 0.00
C ASP A 653 -11.97 -26.40 -1.15
N ALA A 654 -11.96 -25.07 -1.01
CA ALA A 654 -12.27 -24.13 -2.09
C ALA A 654 -10.97 -23.58 -2.72
N MET A 655 -11.10 -22.72 -3.72
CA MET A 655 -9.95 -22.10 -4.38
C MET A 655 -9.27 -21.12 -3.40
N ASP A 656 -7.94 -21.08 -3.33
CA ASP A 656 -7.20 -20.10 -2.53
C ASP A 656 -5.78 -19.93 -3.10
N GLY A 657 -5.15 -18.79 -2.80
CA GLY A 657 -3.84 -18.43 -3.32
C GLY A 657 -3.72 -16.93 -3.53
N ASN A 658 -2.58 -16.50 -4.07
CA ASN A 658 -2.38 -15.10 -4.46
C ASN A 658 -2.83 -14.89 -5.91
N VAL A 659 -3.63 -13.86 -6.13
CA VAL A 659 -4.18 -13.49 -7.44
C VAL A 659 -3.97 -11.99 -7.70
N ASN A 660 -4.15 -11.56 -8.95
CA ASN A 660 -3.93 -10.16 -9.35
C ASN A 660 -5.23 -9.40 -9.58
N GLY A 661 -6.35 -10.10 -9.76
CA GLY A 661 -7.66 -9.48 -9.86
C GLY A 661 -8.76 -10.40 -9.37
N MET A 662 -9.83 -9.80 -8.88
CA MET A 662 -11.06 -10.49 -8.55
C MET A 662 -12.23 -9.55 -8.80
N VAL A 663 -13.27 -10.11 -9.40
CA VAL A 663 -14.52 -9.42 -9.65
C VAL A 663 -15.65 -10.23 -9.04
N LEU A 664 -16.43 -9.57 -8.20
CA LEU A 664 -17.69 -10.07 -7.66
C LEU A 664 -18.82 -9.35 -8.39
N THR A 665 -19.72 -10.08 -9.05
CA THR A 665 -20.83 -9.48 -9.80
C THR A 665 -22.16 -10.01 -9.28
N LEU A 666 -23.09 -9.10 -9.02
CA LEU A 666 -24.50 -9.43 -8.80
C LEU A 666 -25.26 -9.23 -10.10
N ARG A 667 -26.05 -10.23 -10.49
CA ARG A 667 -26.91 -10.17 -11.67
C ARG A 667 -28.37 -10.41 -11.29
N ASN A 668 -29.26 -9.92 -12.13
CA ASN A 668 -30.66 -10.34 -12.10
C ASN A 668 -30.73 -11.75 -12.72
N ALA A 669 -31.23 -12.72 -11.96
CA ALA A 669 -31.31 -14.12 -12.39
C ALA A 669 -32.30 -14.36 -13.54
N GLU A 670 -33.28 -13.46 -13.73
CA GLU A 670 -34.29 -13.56 -14.80
C GLU A 670 -33.79 -12.94 -16.10
N THR A 671 -33.17 -11.75 -16.04
CA THR A 671 -32.74 -11.01 -17.24
C THR A 671 -31.27 -11.23 -17.59
N SER A 672 -30.49 -11.89 -16.71
CA SER A 672 -29.03 -12.04 -16.81
C SER A 672 -28.26 -10.71 -16.90
N GLN A 673 -28.90 -9.57 -16.59
CA GLN A 673 -28.26 -8.26 -16.59
C GLN A 673 -27.46 -8.04 -15.30
N PRO A 674 -26.24 -7.47 -15.38
CA PRO A 674 -25.48 -7.08 -14.19
C PRO A 674 -26.17 -5.94 -13.46
N LEU A 675 -26.38 -6.12 -12.15
CA LEU A 675 -26.96 -5.14 -11.24
C LEU A 675 -25.86 -4.29 -10.58
N ALA A 676 -24.78 -4.94 -10.16
CA ALA A 676 -23.63 -4.29 -9.53
C ALA A 676 -22.39 -5.19 -9.66
N ASN A 677 -21.21 -4.59 -9.64
CA ASN A 677 -19.95 -5.30 -9.58
C ASN A 677 -18.99 -4.63 -8.60
N TRP A 678 -18.13 -5.44 -7.97
CA TRP A 678 -17.05 -4.98 -7.11
C TRP A 678 -15.75 -5.59 -7.60
N ILE A 679 -14.78 -4.72 -7.86
CA ILE A 679 -13.50 -5.08 -8.46
C ILE A 679 -12.40 -4.83 -7.43
N HIS A 680 -11.51 -5.80 -7.29
CA HIS A 680 -10.23 -5.60 -6.62
C HIS A 680 -9.12 -6.08 -7.53
N THR A 681 -8.18 -5.20 -7.85
CA THR A 681 -7.02 -5.49 -8.70
C THR A 681 -5.75 -5.02 -8.02
N SER A 682 -4.68 -5.81 -8.13
CA SER A 682 -3.34 -5.46 -7.70
C SER A 682 -2.34 -6.03 -8.69
N LEU A 683 -1.58 -5.12 -9.29
CA LEU A 683 -0.51 -5.46 -10.22
C LEU A 683 0.70 -6.07 -9.47
N ARG A 684 0.99 -5.57 -8.25
CA ARG A 684 2.05 -6.10 -7.39
C ARG A 684 1.97 -5.56 -5.95
N PRO A 685 2.14 -6.41 -4.90
CA PRO A 685 2.05 -7.87 -4.94
C PRO A 685 0.60 -8.32 -5.20
N GLY A 686 0.41 -9.56 -5.67
CA GLY A 686 -0.92 -10.18 -5.67
C GLY A 686 -1.50 -10.27 -4.25
N PHE A 687 -2.81 -10.48 -4.15
CA PHE A 687 -3.54 -10.52 -2.87
C PHE A 687 -4.16 -11.89 -2.61
N PRO A 688 -4.38 -12.24 -1.32
CA PRO A 688 -4.99 -13.51 -0.93
C PRO A 688 -6.47 -13.59 -1.33
N LEU A 689 -6.81 -14.55 -2.19
CA LEU A 689 -8.11 -14.69 -2.83
C LEU A 689 -9.29 -14.71 -1.85
N GLN A 690 -9.33 -15.64 -0.88
CA GLN A 690 -10.52 -15.79 -0.02
C GLN A 690 -10.73 -14.60 0.93
N ASN A 691 -9.64 -14.01 1.43
CA ASN A 691 -9.74 -12.84 2.29
C ASN A 691 -10.30 -11.64 1.52
N THR A 692 -9.81 -11.41 0.30
CA THR A 692 -10.34 -10.35 -0.55
C THR A 692 -11.81 -10.61 -0.89
N LEU A 693 -12.22 -11.88 -1.09
CA LEU A 693 -13.60 -12.21 -1.41
C LEU A 693 -14.54 -11.85 -0.25
N LEU A 694 -14.11 -12.11 0.99
CA LEU A 694 -14.85 -11.69 2.17
C LEU A 694 -15.01 -10.18 2.25
N GLU A 695 -13.95 -9.41 1.98
CA GLU A 695 -14.02 -7.95 1.97
C GLU A 695 -14.96 -7.43 0.86
N LEU A 696 -14.91 -8.03 -0.34
CA LEU A 696 -15.87 -7.73 -1.40
C LEU A 696 -17.30 -8.07 -0.99
N CYS A 697 -17.53 -9.20 -0.29
CA CYS A 697 -18.84 -9.55 0.25
C CYS A 697 -19.34 -8.52 1.29
N LYS A 698 -18.47 -8.01 2.17
CA LYS A 698 -18.84 -6.94 3.12
C LYS A 698 -19.26 -5.67 2.40
N ASN A 699 -18.44 -5.22 1.45
CA ASN A 699 -18.75 -4.04 0.64
C ASN A 699 -20.06 -4.20 -0.15
N ALA A 700 -20.29 -5.40 -0.69
CA ALA A 700 -21.52 -5.72 -1.39
C ALA A 700 -22.74 -5.76 -0.45
N ALA A 701 -22.62 -6.36 0.73
CA ALA A 701 -23.69 -6.36 1.73
C ALA A 701 -24.04 -4.94 2.21
N ASP A 702 -23.04 -4.11 2.49
CA ASP A 702 -23.25 -2.70 2.86
C ASP A 702 -23.94 -1.92 1.75
N THR A 703 -23.57 -2.17 0.49
CA THR A 703 -24.25 -1.59 -0.67
C THR A 703 -25.71 -2.01 -0.69
N LEU A 704 -25.98 -3.33 -0.65
CA LEU A 704 -27.33 -3.91 -0.64
C LEU A 704 -28.22 -3.37 0.49
N LEU A 705 -27.66 -3.13 1.68
CA LEU A 705 -28.40 -2.57 2.83
C LEU A 705 -28.76 -1.09 2.64
N ARG A 706 -27.94 -0.33 1.92
CA ARG A 706 -28.18 1.10 1.63
C ARG A 706 -29.09 1.31 0.43
N THR A 707 -28.90 0.52 -0.61
CA THR A 707 -29.70 0.60 -1.84
C THR A 707 -30.97 -0.21 -1.67
N ARG A 708 -32.14 0.42 -1.75
CA ARG A 708 -33.44 -0.28 -1.80
C ARG A 708 -33.59 -0.99 -3.15
N PHE A 709 -32.80 -2.04 -3.43
CA PHE A 709 -33.13 -2.96 -4.51
C PHE A 709 -34.59 -3.37 -4.33
N GLU A 710 -35.37 -3.37 -5.42
CA GLU A 710 -36.77 -3.78 -5.35
C GLU A 710 -36.87 -5.11 -4.60
N LYS A 711 -37.73 -5.17 -3.57
CA LYS A 711 -37.80 -6.30 -2.62
C LYS A 711 -38.09 -7.67 -3.25
N ASN A 712 -38.37 -7.72 -4.56
CA ASN A 712 -38.73 -8.91 -5.32
C ASN A 712 -37.67 -9.32 -6.38
N LEU A 713 -36.48 -8.72 -6.40
CA LEU A 713 -35.44 -9.08 -7.36
C LEU A 713 -34.79 -10.43 -7.01
N ASN A 714 -34.86 -11.39 -7.95
CA ASN A 714 -34.09 -12.62 -7.88
C ASN A 714 -32.65 -12.36 -8.34
N ILE A 715 -31.66 -12.62 -7.48
CA ILE A 715 -30.25 -12.27 -7.73
C ILE A 715 -29.35 -13.50 -7.78
N GLU A 716 -28.40 -13.49 -8.72
CA GLU A 716 -27.31 -14.48 -8.80
C GLU A 716 -25.95 -13.79 -8.60
N LEU A 717 -25.02 -14.51 -7.97
CA LEU A 717 -23.66 -14.05 -7.72
C LEU A 717 -22.71 -14.72 -8.72
N GLU A 718 -21.80 -13.96 -9.31
CA GLU A 718 -20.71 -14.46 -10.15
C GLU A 718 -19.37 -14.08 -9.53
N ILE A 719 -18.36 -14.96 -9.68
CA ILE A 719 -16.99 -14.69 -9.27
C ILE A 719 -16.06 -14.89 -10.46
N THR A 720 -15.21 -13.90 -10.70
CA THR A 720 -14.10 -13.98 -11.65
C THR A 720 -12.79 -13.75 -10.92
N VAL A 721 -11.79 -14.58 -11.22
CA VAL A 721 -10.43 -14.53 -10.67
C VAL A 721 -9.45 -14.30 -11.81
N LEU A 722 -8.57 -13.32 -11.64
CA LEU A 722 -7.57 -12.90 -12.62
C LEU A 722 -6.15 -13.10 -12.07
N TYR A 723 -5.24 -13.60 -12.88
CA TYR A 723 -3.85 -13.88 -12.52
C TYR A 723 -2.94 -13.77 -13.75
N ASP A 724 -1.62 -13.85 -13.56
CA ASP A 724 -0.63 -13.74 -14.66
C ASP A 724 -0.81 -12.46 -15.51
N PRO A 725 -0.64 -11.26 -14.92
CA PRO A 725 -0.78 -10.00 -15.64
C PRO A 725 0.32 -9.74 -16.67
N ILE A 726 -0.07 -9.24 -17.85
CA ILE A 726 0.81 -8.76 -18.92
C ILE A 726 0.42 -7.31 -19.23
N HIS A 727 1.40 -6.41 -19.34
CA HIS A 727 1.18 -5.03 -19.76
C HIS A 727 1.35 -4.92 -21.28
N HIS A 728 0.33 -4.38 -21.95
CA HIS A 728 0.29 -4.22 -23.41
C HIS A 728 0.64 -2.81 -23.87
N GLY A 729 0.74 -1.85 -22.93
CA GLY A 729 1.01 -0.45 -23.23
C GLY A 729 -0.18 0.44 -22.89
N ILE A 730 -0.30 1.57 -23.58
CA ILE A 730 -1.26 2.61 -23.25
C ILE A 730 -2.07 3.07 -24.47
N ILE A 731 -3.33 3.44 -24.20
CA ILE A 731 -4.22 4.15 -25.14
C ILE A 731 -4.17 5.64 -24.80
N GLN A 732 -3.89 6.46 -25.80
CA GLN A 732 -3.86 7.92 -25.72
C GLN A 732 -5.22 8.53 -26.10
N SER A 733 -5.39 9.84 -25.86
CA SER A 733 -6.58 10.58 -26.28
C SER A 733 -6.81 10.51 -27.79
N ASP A 734 -5.73 10.53 -28.57
CA ASP A 734 -5.76 10.64 -30.03
C ASP A 734 -5.99 9.28 -30.72
N ASP A 735 -6.04 8.20 -29.95
CA ASP A 735 -6.40 6.85 -30.42
C ASP A 735 -7.93 6.67 -30.57
N TRP A 736 -8.73 7.66 -30.15
CA TRP A 736 -10.20 7.64 -30.25
C TRP A 736 -10.69 8.38 -31.51
N GLU A 737 -11.67 7.79 -32.22
CA GLU A 737 -12.38 8.39 -33.35
C GLU A 737 -13.90 8.35 -33.11
N GLY A 738 -14.48 9.50 -32.77
CA GLY A 738 -15.89 9.57 -32.33
C GLY A 738 -16.07 8.80 -31.01
N ASP A 739 -16.92 7.78 -31.03
CA ASP A 739 -17.13 6.85 -29.89
C ASP A 739 -16.34 5.53 -30.02
N GLY A 740 -15.63 5.34 -31.13
CA GLY A 740 -14.85 4.15 -31.42
C GLY A 740 -13.36 4.34 -31.14
N LEU A 741 -12.68 3.21 -30.94
CA LEU A 741 -11.23 3.16 -30.80
C LEU A 741 -10.62 2.76 -32.15
N ARG A 742 -9.52 3.41 -32.58
CA ARG A 742 -8.83 3.07 -33.83
C ARG A 742 -8.42 1.60 -33.87
N GLU A 743 -8.30 1.02 -35.07
CA GLU A 743 -7.86 -0.37 -35.25
C GLU A 743 -6.40 -0.60 -34.83
N THR A 744 -5.57 0.45 -34.87
CA THR A 744 -4.14 0.37 -34.51
C THR A 744 -3.78 1.44 -33.49
N PHE A 745 -2.90 1.07 -32.56
CA PHE A 745 -2.43 1.91 -31.46
C PHE A 745 -0.92 2.13 -31.63
N ALA A 746 -0.46 3.38 -31.50
CA ALA A 746 0.97 3.65 -31.60
C ALA A 746 1.77 3.10 -30.42
N GLN A 747 1.13 2.95 -29.25
CA GLN A 747 1.78 2.64 -27.97
C GLN A 747 1.15 1.44 -27.23
N CYS A 748 0.37 0.63 -27.93
CA CYS A 748 -0.25 -0.58 -27.38
C CYS A 748 -0.09 -1.76 -28.34
N ASP A 749 0.46 -2.87 -27.84
CA ASP A 749 0.65 -4.12 -28.58
C ASP A 749 -0.13 -5.27 -27.94
N LEU A 750 -1.11 -5.79 -28.68
CA LEU A 750 -2.03 -6.83 -28.26
C LEU A 750 -1.65 -8.22 -28.79
N GLU A 751 -0.48 -8.38 -29.44
CA GLU A 751 -0.07 -9.67 -29.99
C GLU A 751 0.01 -10.74 -28.89
N GLY A 752 -0.47 -11.95 -29.21
CA GLY A 752 -0.47 -13.08 -28.28
C GLY A 752 -1.57 -13.08 -27.21
N VAL A 753 -2.41 -12.04 -27.14
CA VAL A 753 -3.61 -12.08 -26.29
C VAL A 753 -4.64 -13.02 -26.90
N LYS A 754 -5.23 -13.89 -26.07
CA LYS A 754 -6.30 -14.79 -26.49
C LYS A 754 -7.55 -14.51 -25.68
N ALA A 755 -8.64 -14.17 -26.37
CA ALA A 755 -9.91 -13.79 -25.77
C ALA A 755 -10.59 -14.96 -25.01
N ASP A 756 -10.25 -16.20 -25.33
CA ASP A 756 -10.82 -17.39 -24.72
C ASP A 756 -10.29 -17.69 -23.31
N ASN A 757 -9.13 -17.14 -22.94
CA ASN A 757 -8.52 -17.40 -21.64
C ASN A 757 -7.96 -16.17 -20.91
N ARG A 758 -7.89 -15.00 -21.56
CA ARG A 758 -7.46 -13.75 -20.90
C ARG A 758 -8.56 -12.69 -20.91
N ALA A 759 -8.76 -12.07 -19.75
CA ALA A 759 -9.54 -10.84 -19.63
C ALA A 759 -8.65 -9.64 -19.97
N ILE A 760 -9.24 -8.62 -20.59
CA ILE A 760 -8.63 -7.29 -20.72
C ILE A 760 -8.94 -6.50 -19.46
N VAL A 761 -7.91 -5.86 -18.91
CA VAL A 761 -8.00 -4.99 -17.74
C VAL A 761 -7.44 -3.62 -18.12
N SER A 762 -8.31 -2.61 -18.16
CA SER A 762 -7.94 -1.22 -18.41
C SER A 762 -7.85 -0.47 -17.09
N LEU A 763 -6.81 0.36 -16.92
CA LEU A 763 -6.55 1.12 -15.69
C LEU A 763 -6.33 2.60 -15.98
N LEU A 764 -6.95 3.46 -15.18
CA LEU A 764 -6.72 4.90 -15.17
C LEU A 764 -6.84 5.44 -13.74
N GLY A 765 -5.69 5.66 -13.08
CA GLY A 765 -5.67 6.04 -11.66
C GLY A 765 -6.21 4.92 -10.78
N ASP A 766 -7.25 5.22 -10.00
CA ASP A 766 -8.01 4.26 -9.18
C ASP A 766 -9.17 3.59 -9.96
N ARG A 767 -9.45 4.05 -11.19
CA ARG A 767 -10.48 3.48 -12.04
C ARG A 767 -9.95 2.27 -12.81
N CYS A 768 -10.79 1.26 -12.89
CA CYS A 768 -10.51 -0.07 -13.41
C CYS A 768 -11.75 -0.61 -14.12
N SER A 769 -11.52 -1.17 -15.30
CA SER A 769 -12.53 -1.84 -16.11
C SER A 769 -11.98 -3.18 -16.59
N VAL A 770 -12.78 -4.22 -16.46
CA VAL A 770 -12.43 -5.61 -16.75
C VAL A 770 -13.46 -6.17 -17.73
N VAL A 771 -12.98 -6.66 -18.87
CA VAL A 771 -13.83 -7.29 -19.89
C VAL A 771 -13.25 -8.64 -20.29
N PHE A 772 -14.11 -9.65 -20.34
CA PHE A 772 -13.77 -11.00 -20.79
C PHE A 772 -14.94 -11.55 -21.59
N ASP A 773 -14.72 -11.93 -22.84
CA ASP A 773 -15.72 -12.61 -23.66
C ASP A 773 -15.00 -13.38 -24.78
N ALA A 774 -15.08 -14.71 -24.73
CA ALA A 774 -14.43 -15.58 -25.69
C ALA A 774 -14.99 -15.45 -27.12
N ALA A 775 -16.17 -14.87 -27.29
CA ALA A 775 -16.81 -14.67 -28.60
C ALA A 775 -16.38 -13.37 -29.30
N LYS A 776 -15.69 -12.46 -28.62
CA LYS A 776 -15.29 -11.15 -29.15
C LYS A 776 -13.83 -11.14 -29.61
N SER A 777 -13.51 -10.23 -30.53
CA SER A 777 -12.12 -9.96 -30.90
C SER A 777 -11.39 -9.24 -29.75
N VAL A 778 -10.07 -9.38 -29.69
CA VAL A 778 -9.25 -8.68 -28.66
C VAL A 778 -9.43 -7.15 -28.77
N HIS A 779 -9.55 -6.62 -29.99
CA HIS A 779 -9.82 -5.20 -30.22
C HIS A 779 -11.15 -4.76 -29.61
N GLN A 780 -12.23 -5.53 -29.82
CA GLN A 780 -13.54 -5.26 -29.22
C GLN A 780 -13.48 -5.29 -27.69
N LEU A 781 -12.77 -6.26 -27.10
CA LEU A 781 -12.57 -6.34 -25.66
C LEU A 781 -11.82 -5.11 -25.11
N VAL A 782 -10.79 -4.65 -25.82
CA VAL A 782 -10.02 -3.45 -25.44
C VAL A 782 -10.87 -2.20 -25.53
N GLN A 783 -11.66 -2.03 -26.59
CA GLN A 783 -12.58 -0.90 -26.72
C GLN A 783 -13.60 -0.88 -25.58
N GLU A 784 -14.24 -2.01 -25.29
CA GLU A 784 -15.22 -2.12 -24.20
C GLU A 784 -14.59 -1.89 -22.82
N ALA A 785 -13.37 -2.37 -22.60
CA ALA A 785 -12.66 -2.15 -21.35
C ALA A 785 -12.22 -0.69 -21.19
N ALA A 786 -11.77 -0.04 -22.27
CA ALA A 786 -11.26 1.34 -22.23
C ALA A 786 -12.37 2.40 -22.21
N LEU A 787 -13.54 2.13 -22.80
CA LEU A 787 -14.61 3.12 -22.97
C LEU A 787 -15.10 3.73 -21.64
N PRO A 788 -15.38 2.97 -20.56
CA PRO A 788 -15.75 3.54 -19.26
C PRO A 788 -14.65 4.42 -18.63
N LEU A 789 -13.41 4.25 -19.07
CA LEU A 789 -12.23 4.96 -18.57
C LEU A 789 -11.78 6.08 -19.49
N ARG A 790 -12.50 6.32 -20.59
CA ARG A 790 -12.12 7.30 -21.61
C ARG A 790 -11.77 8.64 -20.96
N SER A 791 -10.57 9.11 -21.22
CA SER A 791 -10.05 10.37 -20.71
C SER A 791 -9.48 11.21 -21.84
N ARG A 792 -9.69 12.53 -21.75
CA ARG A 792 -9.17 13.49 -22.74
C ARG A 792 -7.69 13.82 -22.56
N LYS A 793 -7.10 13.48 -21.41
CA LYS A 793 -5.73 13.88 -21.06
C LYS A 793 -4.85 12.73 -20.59
N ASN A 794 -5.45 11.80 -19.85
CA ASN A 794 -4.68 10.77 -19.20
C ASN A 794 -4.71 9.49 -20.02
N PRO A 795 -3.55 8.89 -20.31
CA PRO A 795 -3.51 7.63 -21.01
C PRO A 795 -4.11 6.50 -20.16
N ILE A 796 -4.74 5.54 -20.82
CA ILE A 796 -5.31 4.34 -20.20
C ILE A 796 -4.30 3.22 -20.36
N ALA A 797 -3.87 2.61 -19.26
CA ALA A 797 -2.98 1.46 -19.31
C ALA A 797 -3.76 0.17 -19.56
N ILE A 798 -3.28 -0.63 -20.52
CA ILE A 798 -3.94 -1.86 -20.96
C ILE A 798 -3.16 -3.07 -20.49
N PHE A 799 -3.84 -3.95 -19.79
CA PHE A 799 -3.31 -5.23 -19.31
C PHE A 799 -4.17 -6.38 -19.82
N SER A 800 -3.59 -7.56 -19.91
CA SER A 800 -4.34 -8.81 -19.99
C SER A 800 -3.96 -9.73 -18.84
N MET A 801 -4.94 -10.45 -18.32
CA MET A 801 -4.75 -11.41 -17.22
C MET A 801 -5.46 -12.70 -17.55
N GLN A 802 -4.85 -13.85 -17.24
CA GLN A 802 -5.56 -15.12 -17.32
C GLN A 802 -6.81 -15.09 -16.44
N CYS A 803 -7.90 -15.62 -16.98
CA CYS A 803 -9.23 -15.50 -16.40
C CYS A 803 -9.77 -16.87 -16.02
N MET A 804 -10.23 -17.01 -14.78
CA MET A 804 -11.09 -18.11 -14.35
C MET A 804 -12.38 -17.52 -13.80
N SER A 805 -13.50 -17.78 -14.48
CA SER A 805 -14.79 -17.19 -14.14
C SER A 805 -15.87 -18.25 -14.01
N THR A 806 -16.85 -18.00 -13.13
CA THR A 806 -18.08 -18.80 -13.05
C THR A 806 -19.06 -18.49 -14.18
N THR A 807 -18.76 -17.52 -15.05
CA THR A 807 -19.57 -17.13 -16.21
C THR A 807 -18.72 -17.14 -17.48
N SER A 808 -19.38 -17.20 -18.66
CA SER A 808 -18.70 -17.22 -19.96
C SER A 808 -18.26 -15.84 -20.44
N SER A 809 -18.85 -14.77 -19.89
CA SER A 809 -18.55 -13.39 -20.26
C SER A 809 -18.71 -12.44 -19.07
N LEU A 810 -17.83 -11.45 -18.96
CA LEU A 810 -17.80 -10.45 -17.91
C LEU A 810 -17.60 -9.06 -18.52
N MET A 811 -18.37 -8.10 -18.04
CA MET A 811 -18.05 -6.68 -18.12
C MET A 811 -18.26 -6.07 -16.73
N ALA A 812 -17.20 -5.54 -16.15
CA ALA A 812 -17.22 -4.92 -14.84
C ALA A 812 -16.37 -3.65 -14.87
N SER A 813 -16.88 -2.58 -14.26
CA SER A 813 -16.16 -1.32 -14.14
C SER A 813 -16.49 -0.67 -12.80
N ASN A 814 -15.47 -0.18 -12.10
CA ASN A 814 -15.65 0.69 -10.95
C ASN A 814 -15.73 2.17 -11.35
N ALA A 815 -15.48 2.50 -12.62
CA ALA A 815 -15.70 3.83 -13.14
C ALA A 815 -17.21 4.09 -13.19
N PRO A 816 -17.67 5.28 -12.75
CA PRO A 816 -19.07 5.63 -12.82
C PRO A 816 -19.56 5.55 -14.27
N ILE A 817 -20.60 4.75 -14.50
CA ILE A 817 -21.31 4.71 -15.77
C ILE A 817 -22.53 5.60 -15.59
N ALA A 818 -22.73 6.55 -16.49
CA ALA A 818 -23.91 7.40 -16.50
C ALA A 818 -25.19 6.56 -16.55
N VAL A 819 -26.08 6.78 -15.56
CA VAL A 819 -27.38 6.09 -15.50
C VAL A 819 -28.49 7.06 -15.87
N ASP A 820 -28.99 6.96 -17.11
CA ASP A 820 -30.19 7.66 -17.59
C ASP A 820 -31.46 6.93 -17.11
N ARG A 821 -31.72 6.98 -15.80
CA ARG A 821 -33.00 6.57 -15.18
C ARG A 821 -33.82 7.80 -14.84
N ARG A 822 -35.06 7.85 -15.32
CA ARG A 822 -35.98 8.98 -15.15
C ARG A 822 -36.96 8.74 -14.01
N GLU A 823 -36.42 8.74 -12.79
CA GLU A 823 -37.18 8.60 -11.54
C GLU A 823 -37.16 9.91 -10.74
N ASN A 824 -38.18 10.16 -9.92
CA ASN A 824 -38.26 11.36 -9.08
C ASN A 824 -37.10 11.39 -8.07
N ARG A 825 -36.46 12.55 -7.93
CA ARG A 825 -35.35 12.75 -7.00
C ARG A 825 -35.91 13.03 -5.61
N GLN A 826 -35.79 12.06 -4.69
CA GLN A 826 -36.17 12.18 -3.27
C GLN A 826 -35.24 13.12 -2.47
N ALA A 827 -35.75 13.78 -1.43
CA ALA A 827 -34.90 14.52 -0.48
C ALA A 827 -33.90 13.59 0.22
N ALA A 828 -32.61 13.94 0.16
CA ALA A 828 -31.51 13.13 0.68
C ALA A 828 -30.99 13.62 2.04
N VAL A 829 -31.10 14.91 2.33
CA VAL A 829 -30.53 15.54 3.54
C VAL A 829 -31.56 16.21 4.44
N ALA A 830 -32.85 16.06 4.15
CA ALA A 830 -33.92 16.45 5.07
C ALA A 830 -33.78 15.77 6.44
N GLY A 831 -34.00 16.53 7.51
CA GLY A 831 -33.78 16.11 8.89
C GLY A 831 -32.33 16.21 9.36
N THR A 832 -31.37 16.44 8.46
CA THR A 832 -29.94 16.60 8.82
C THR A 832 -29.42 18.00 8.48
N PHE A 833 -29.59 18.46 7.23
CA PHE A 833 -29.16 19.79 6.80
C PHE A 833 -30.23 20.86 7.03
N TYR A 834 -31.50 20.46 6.98
CA TYR A 834 -32.64 21.32 7.26
C TYR A 834 -33.79 20.49 7.88
N PRO A 835 -34.74 21.10 8.62
CA PRO A 835 -35.82 20.35 9.28
C PRO A 835 -36.63 19.47 8.30
N ALA A 836 -37.03 18.26 8.72
CA ALA A 836 -37.81 17.39 7.83
C ALA A 836 -39.25 17.87 7.68
N THR A 837 -39.83 18.53 8.68
CA THR A 837 -41.23 18.95 8.66
C THR A 837 -41.40 20.33 8.05
N ARG A 838 -42.42 20.52 7.20
CA ARG A 838 -42.70 21.82 6.56
C ARG A 838 -42.82 22.98 7.55
N SER A 839 -43.55 22.79 8.66
CA SER A 839 -43.79 23.84 9.66
C SER A 839 -42.49 24.35 10.28
N GLU A 840 -41.60 23.44 10.68
CA GLU A 840 -40.30 23.80 11.25
C GLU A 840 -39.36 24.44 10.22
N ARG A 841 -39.38 23.93 8.97
CA ARG A 841 -38.61 24.55 7.86
C ARG A 841 -39.03 25.99 7.62
N MET A 842 -40.33 26.23 7.43
CA MET A 842 -40.85 27.56 7.14
C MET A 842 -40.58 28.51 8.30
N SER A 843 -40.83 28.08 9.55
CA SER A 843 -40.53 28.89 10.73
C SER A 843 -39.04 29.22 10.87
N LEU A 844 -38.15 28.28 10.53
CA LEU A 844 -36.71 28.54 10.53
C LEU A 844 -36.31 29.55 9.46
N ILE A 845 -36.81 29.40 8.23
CA ILE A 845 -36.50 30.33 7.13
C ILE A 845 -37.07 31.71 7.40
N ASP A 846 -38.29 31.83 7.95
CA ASP A 846 -38.89 33.11 8.32
C ASP A 846 -38.05 33.88 9.34
N ARG A 847 -37.31 33.20 10.23
CA ARG A 847 -36.35 33.84 11.14
C ARG A 847 -35.10 34.38 10.44
N PHE A 848 -34.76 33.85 9.27
CA PHE A 848 -33.63 34.31 8.47
C PHE A 848 -33.96 35.53 7.62
N ARG A 849 -35.24 35.71 7.27
CA ARG A 849 -35.71 36.84 6.47
C ARG A 849 -35.38 38.14 7.18
N SER A 850 -34.53 38.95 6.55
CA SER A 850 -33.94 40.11 7.23
C SER A 850 -34.62 41.42 6.83
N ASN A 851 -35.41 41.47 5.75
CA ASN A 851 -36.00 42.72 5.29
C ASN A 851 -37.21 42.56 4.32
N PRO A 852 -38.46 42.77 4.76
CA PRO A 852 -39.65 42.69 3.90
C PRO A 852 -39.80 43.85 2.89
N THR A 853 -38.83 44.77 2.80
CA THR A 853 -38.91 45.98 1.95
C THR A 853 -37.96 45.99 0.74
N ALA A 854 -37.03 45.02 0.63
CA ALA A 854 -36.17 44.92 -0.56
C ALA A 854 -37.01 44.40 -1.74
N THR A 855 -37.03 45.15 -2.85
CA THR A 855 -37.73 44.74 -4.08
C THR A 855 -36.81 43.77 -4.84
N PRO A 856 -37.25 42.52 -5.11
CA PRO A 856 -36.48 41.59 -5.93
C PRO A 856 -36.19 42.18 -7.30
N ARG A 857 -35.03 41.88 -7.87
CA ARG A 857 -34.60 42.38 -9.18
C ARG A 857 -34.23 41.23 -10.10
N ARG A 858 -34.34 41.46 -11.41
CA ARG A 858 -33.86 40.52 -12.41
C ARG A 858 -32.34 40.40 -12.34
N LEU A 859 -31.84 39.19 -12.14
CA LEU A 859 -30.41 38.86 -12.05
C LEU A 859 -29.99 38.00 -13.25
N LEU A 860 -28.73 38.13 -13.67
CA LEU A 860 -28.12 37.21 -14.64
C LEU A 860 -27.72 35.88 -13.98
N GLY A 861 -27.39 35.94 -12.68
CA GLY A 861 -27.03 34.79 -11.87
C GLY A 861 -26.83 35.14 -10.40
N LEU A 862 -26.63 34.13 -9.56
CA LEU A 862 -26.31 34.28 -8.15
C LEU A 862 -25.48 33.11 -7.63
N MET A 863 -24.75 33.31 -6.55
CA MET A 863 -24.07 32.27 -5.78
C MET A 863 -24.60 32.24 -4.36
N THR A 864 -24.94 31.04 -3.89
CA THR A 864 -25.53 30.81 -2.57
C THR A 864 -24.87 29.62 -1.87
N PRO A 865 -24.62 29.68 -0.54
CA PRO A 865 -24.00 28.60 0.21
C PRO A 865 -24.94 27.40 0.41
N HIS A 866 -24.37 26.23 0.69
CA HIS A 866 -25.11 24.96 0.77
C HIS A 866 -24.81 24.09 2.01
N ALA A 867 -24.12 24.62 3.02
CA ALA A 867 -24.06 23.96 4.32
C ALA A 867 -25.46 23.82 4.97
N GLY A 868 -25.53 23.12 6.10
CA GLY A 868 -26.77 23.00 6.88
C GLY A 868 -27.31 24.37 7.32
N PHE A 869 -28.64 24.50 7.35
CA PHE A 869 -29.36 25.74 7.66
C PHE A 869 -28.95 26.42 8.97
N PRO A 870 -28.60 25.71 10.06
CA PRO A 870 -28.07 26.36 11.26
C PRO A 870 -26.84 27.25 11.01
N PHE A 871 -26.08 26.97 9.96
CA PHE A 871 -24.85 27.68 9.64
C PHE A 871 -25.03 28.67 8.49
N SER A 872 -25.48 28.21 7.31
CA SER A 872 -25.49 29.01 6.08
C SER A 872 -26.88 29.51 5.65
N GLY A 873 -27.95 29.01 6.28
CA GLY A 873 -29.33 29.27 5.85
C GLY A 873 -29.68 30.76 5.82
N ALA A 874 -29.15 31.55 6.75
CA ALA A 874 -29.34 32.99 6.78
C ALA A 874 -28.70 33.71 5.58
N VAL A 875 -27.50 33.31 5.19
CA VAL A 875 -26.81 33.87 4.02
C VAL A 875 -27.55 33.47 2.74
N ALA A 876 -27.93 32.20 2.61
CA ALA A 876 -28.70 31.70 1.47
C ALA A 876 -30.03 32.44 1.28
N THR A 877 -30.82 32.61 2.36
CA THR A 877 -32.09 33.36 2.31
C THR A 877 -31.89 34.81 1.85
N LYS A 878 -30.89 35.52 2.39
CA LYS A 878 -30.61 36.91 2.01
C LYS A 878 -30.29 37.08 0.51
N VAL A 879 -29.59 36.11 -0.09
CA VAL A 879 -29.26 36.13 -1.52
C VAL A 879 -30.51 35.89 -2.36
N TRP A 880 -31.29 34.86 -2.03
CA TRP A 880 -32.50 34.54 -2.77
C TRP A 880 -33.55 35.65 -2.68
N GLU A 881 -33.62 36.40 -1.58
CA GLU A 881 -34.48 37.60 -1.45
C GLU A 881 -34.14 38.71 -2.47
N GLN A 882 -32.95 38.71 -3.06
CA GLN A 882 -32.57 39.69 -4.09
C GLN A 882 -33.11 39.35 -5.48
N ALA A 883 -33.51 38.11 -5.73
CA ALA A 883 -33.76 37.59 -7.07
C ALA A 883 -35.26 37.58 -7.42
N GLU A 884 -35.62 38.24 -8.51
CA GLU A 884 -36.87 37.96 -9.21
C GLU A 884 -36.77 36.60 -9.90
N LEU A 885 -37.70 35.69 -9.62
CA LEU A 885 -37.61 34.29 -10.07
C LEU A 885 -38.25 34.12 -11.47
N PRO A 886 -37.48 33.74 -12.51
CA PRO A 886 -38.01 33.48 -13.84
C PRO A 886 -38.65 32.09 -13.95
N GLU A 887 -39.20 31.73 -15.12
CA GLU A 887 -39.81 30.41 -15.34
C GLU A 887 -38.83 29.23 -15.25
N THR A 888 -37.53 29.46 -15.46
CA THR A 888 -36.50 28.40 -15.47
C THR A 888 -35.27 28.80 -14.67
N LEU A 889 -34.79 27.89 -13.82
CA LEU A 889 -33.52 27.99 -13.09
C LEU A 889 -32.53 26.96 -13.65
N LEU A 890 -31.31 27.40 -13.96
CA LEU A 890 -30.19 26.49 -14.24
C LEU A 890 -29.27 26.49 -13.04
N MET A 891 -29.28 25.41 -12.26
CA MET A 891 -28.54 25.28 -11.02
C MET A 891 -27.32 24.39 -11.24
N ILE A 892 -26.12 24.96 -11.05
CA ILE A 892 -24.84 24.23 -11.16
C ILE A 892 -24.18 24.19 -9.78
N GLY A 893 -23.97 22.97 -9.27
CA GLY A 893 -23.28 22.73 -8.01
C GLY A 893 -21.99 21.92 -8.17
N PRO A 894 -21.11 21.93 -7.17
CA PRO A 894 -20.03 20.95 -7.10
C PRO A 894 -20.58 19.56 -6.81
N LYS A 895 -19.88 18.54 -7.32
CA LYS A 895 -20.18 17.13 -7.03
C LYS A 895 -19.29 16.62 -5.89
N HIS A 896 -19.85 16.56 -4.69
CA HIS A 896 -19.21 16.06 -3.48
C HIS A 896 -19.18 14.54 -3.43
N THR A 897 -20.22 13.89 -3.98
CA THR A 897 -20.34 12.43 -3.93
C THR A 897 -19.44 11.72 -4.95
N PRO A 898 -18.84 10.57 -4.60
CA PRO A 898 -18.03 9.79 -5.54
C PRO A 898 -18.90 9.05 -6.58
N HIS A 899 -20.22 9.03 -6.41
CA HIS A 899 -21.15 8.28 -7.24
C HIS A 899 -21.54 9.05 -8.50
N GLY A 900 -21.75 8.35 -9.61
CA GLY A 900 -22.10 8.96 -10.90
C GLY A 900 -20.98 9.76 -11.56
N SER A 901 -21.26 10.25 -12.75
CA SER A 901 -20.35 10.92 -13.69
C SER A 901 -19.84 12.24 -13.13
N ASP A 902 -18.58 12.59 -13.44
CA ASP A 902 -17.96 13.81 -12.90
C ASP A 902 -18.71 15.07 -13.33
N TRP A 903 -19.23 15.09 -14.56
CA TRP A 903 -20.08 16.15 -15.09
C TRP A 903 -21.44 15.55 -15.46
N ALA A 904 -22.45 15.86 -14.66
CA ALA A 904 -23.75 15.22 -14.74
C ALA A 904 -24.87 16.25 -14.80
N VAL A 905 -25.90 15.93 -15.59
CA VAL A 905 -27.19 16.62 -15.64
C VAL A 905 -28.25 15.68 -15.10
N SER A 906 -29.15 16.18 -14.26
CA SER A 906 -30.17 15.34 -13.63
C SER A 906 -31.24 14.93 -14.65
N PRO A 907 -31.49 13.62 -14.85
CA PRO A 907 -32.60 13.12 -15.67
C PRO A 907 -33.93 13.04 -14.87
N ALA A 908 -33.93 13.41 -13.59
CA ALA A 908 -35.12 13.32 -12.73
C ALA A 908 -36.23 14.27 -13.23
N PRO A 909 -37.48 13.80 -13.40
CA PRO A 909 -38.58 14.65 -13.84
C PRO A 909 -39.03 15.63 -12.74
N SER A 910 -38.74 15.35 -11.47
CA SER A 910 -39.00 16.24 -10.35
C SER A 910 -38.01 16.05 -9.20
N TRP A 911 -37.90 17.07 -8.34
CA TRP A 911 -37.17 17.06 -7.07
C TRP A 911 -38.14 17.21 -5.90
N GLU A 912 -38.24 16.19 -5.08
CA GLU A 912 -39.21 16.09 -3.98
C GLU A 912 -38.63 16.60 -2.65
N LEU A 913 -39.47 17.28 -1.88
CA LEU A 913 -39.28 17.61 -0.47
C LEU A 913 -40.08 16.63 0.41
N PRO A 914 -39.69 16.44 1.69
CA PRO A 914 -40.24 15.37 2.56
C PRO A 914 -41.76 15.32 2.72
N ASP A 915 -42.45 16.47 2.57
CA ASP A 915 -43.89 16.60 2.79
C ASP A 915 -44.73 16.41 1.51
N GLY A 916 -44.12 15.89 0.42
CA GLY A 916 -44.78 15.64 -0.86
C GLY A 916 -44.79 16.83 -1.83
N ASP A 917 -44.14 17.94 -1.47
CA ASP A 917 -43.93 19.09 -2.33
C ASP A 917 -42.86 18.78 -3.37
N ALA A 918 -43.19 18.87 -4.67
CA ALA A 918 -42.26 18.56 -5.77
C ALA A 918 -41.93 19.78 -6.63
N TRP A 919 -40.66 19.88 -7.05
CA TRP A 919 -40.15 20.86 -8.01
C TRP A 919 -39.99 20.22 -9.37
N MET A 920 -40.70 20.73 -10.38
CA MET A 920 -40.65 20.15 -11.72
C MET A 920 -39.33 20.47 -12.42
N ALA A 921 -38.75 19.47 -13.09
CA ALA A 921 -37.54 19.68 -13.88
C ALA A 921 -37.84 20.26 -15.27
N ASN A 922 -36.92 21.05 -15.83
CA ASN A 922 -36.92 21.41 -17.24
C ASN A 922 -36.06 20.40 -18.01
N LEU A 923 -36.68 19.28 -18.39
CA LEU A 923 -36.02 18.19 -19.11
C LEU A 923 -35.64 18.56 -20.55
N ASP A 924 -36.31 19.53 -21.16
CA ASP A 924 -35.97 20.02 -22.50
C ASP A 924 -34.62 20.73 -22.48
N LEU A 925 -34.41 21.64 -21.52
CA LEU A 925 -33.12 22.29 -21.32
C LEU A 925 -32.05 21.28 -20.86
N ALA A 926 -32.41 20.33 -20.00
CA ALA A 926 -31.47 19.29 -19.57
C ALA A 926 -30.95 18.45 -20.75
N SER A 927 -31.85 18.05 -21.65
CA SER A 927 -31.51 17.28 -22.86
C SER A 927 -30.66 18.11 -23.81
N ALA A 928 -31.02 19.38 -24.02
CA ALA A 928 -30.23 20.28 -24.87
C ALA A 928 -28.81 20.52 -24.35
N ILE A 929 -28.60 20.51 -23.02
CA ILE A 929 -27.25 20.59 -22.43
C ILE A 929 -26.47 19.31 -22.69
N VAL A 930 -27.05 18.13 -22.43
CA VAL A 930 -26.38 16.83 -22.65
C VAL A 930 -26.01 16.63 -24.13
N GLU A 931 -26.88 17.04 -25.05
CA GLU A 931 -26.63 16.95 -26.50
C GLU A 931 -25.63 18.01 -26.99
N GLY A 932 -25.66 19.20 -26.40
CA GLY A 932 -24.91 20.36 -26.88
C GLY A 932 -23.55 20.60 -26.22
N VAL A 933 -23.31 19.99 -25.05
CA VAL A 933 -22.13 20.23 -24.21
C VAL A 933 -21.33 18.95 -24.03
N GLU A 934 -20.11 18.95 -24.57
CA GLU A 934 -19.25 17.78 -24.61
C GLU A 934 -18.83 17.34 -23.20
N GLY A 935 -19.23 16.13 -22.81
CA GLY A 935 -18.88 15.53 -21.52
C GLY A 935 -19.96 15.66 -20.44
N MET A 936 -21.01 16.46 -20.66
CA MET A 936 -22.21 16.43 -19.81
C MET A 936 -23.05 15.21 -20.16
N GLN A 937 -23.44 14.42 -19.15
CA GLN A 937 -24.22 13.20 -19.34
C GLN A 937 -25.43 13.18 -18.39
N PHE A 938 -26.51 12.52 -18.81
CA PHE A 938 -27.61 12.22 -17.90
C PHE A 938 -27.18 11.19 -16.88
N ASP A 939 -27.23 11.54 -15.60
CA ASP A 939 -26.86 10.61 -14.54
C ASP A 939 -27.60 10.89 -13.23
N LEU A 940 -28.66 10.12 -12.96
CA LEU A 940 -29.41 10.27 -11.72
C LEU A 940 -28.55 9.97 -10.49
N THR A 941 -27.60 9.04 -10.59
CA THR A 941 -26.80 8.58 -9.46
C THR A 941 -25.90 9.70 -8.91
N ALA A 942 -25.43 10.61 -9.78
CA ALA A 942 -24.69 11.80 -9.37
C ALA A 942 -25.50 12.76 -8.48
N HIS A 943 -26.85 12.69 -8.53
CA HIS A 943 -27.75 13.60 -7.83
C HIS A 943 -28.48 12.99 -6.63
N LEU A 944 -28.51 11.65 -6.49
CA LEU A 944 -29.30 10.97 -5.46
C LEU A 944 -28.92 11.36 -4.02
N ALA A 945 -27.62 11.47 -3.74
CA ALA A 945 -27.10 11.84 -2.41
C ALA A 945 -26.42 13.23 -2.41
N GLU A 946 -26.43 13.93 -3.53
CA GLU A 946 -25.83 15.26 -3.64
C GLU A 946 -26.75 16.31 -3.03
N HIS A 947 -26.20 17.18 -2.19
CA HIS A 947 -26.97 18.09 -1.35
C HIS A 947 -26.94 19.53 -1.86
N GLY A 948 -25.91 19.93 -2.62
CA GLY A 948 -25.67 21.33 -2.98
C GLY A 948 -26.87 22.04 -3.60
N ILE A 949 -27.64 21.35 -4.45
CA ILE A 949 -28.84 21.89 -5.08
C ILE A 949 -30.08 21.72 -4.19
N GLU A 950 -30.22 20.56 -3.53
CA GLU A 950 -31.38 20.25 -2.67
C GLU A 950 -31.61 21.31 -1.60
N VAL A 951 -30.55 21.73 -0.90
CA VAL A 951 -30.67 22.65 0.24
C VAL A 951 -31.17 24.05 -0.15
N GLN A 952 -31.13 24.39 -1.43
CA GLN A 952 -31.68 25.66 -1.93
C GLN A 952 -33.20 25.61 -2.09
N LEU A 953 -33.77 24.41 -2.32
CA LEU A 953 -35.18 24.24 -2.64
C LEU A 953 -36.12 24.67 -1.50
N PRO A 954 -35.84 24.38 -0.21
CA PRO A 954 -36.68 24.86 0.88
C PRO A 954 -36.68 26.39 1.02
N VAL A 955 -35.54 27.05 0.77
CA VAL A 955 -35.45 28.53 0.83
C VAL A 955 -36.34 29.14 -0.25
N LEU A 956 -36.24 28.62 -1.47
CA LEU A 956 -37.10 29.01 -2.58
C LEU A 956 -38.59 28.72 -2.32
N GLU A 957 -38.91 27.58 -1.70
CA GLU A 957 -40.29 27.22 -1.32
C GLU A 957 -40.91 28.29 -0.41
N ALA A 958 -40.14 28.77 0.59
CA ALA A 958 -40.58 29.79 1.51
C ALA A 958 -40.78 31.18 0.85
N LEU A 959 -39.92 31.53 -0.12
CA LEU A 959 -39.98 32.83 -0.80
C LEU A 959 -41.11 32.91 -1.84
N ILE A 960 -41.39 31.82 -2.54
CA ILE A 960 -42.45 31.74 -3.56
C ILE A 960 -43.84 31.67 -2.92
N GLY A 961 -43.97 30.96 -1.80
CA GLY A 961 -45.24 30.66 -1.17
C GLY A 961 -46.14 29.84 -2.12
N ASN A 962 -47.32 30.38 -2.45
CA ASN A 962 -48.31 29.72 -3.32
C ASN A 962 -48.20 30.12 -4.81
N SER A 963 -47.16 30.87 -5.19
CA SER A 963 -46.94 31.28 -6.58
C SER A 963 -46.44 30.11 -7.44
N LEU A 964 -46.51 30.25 -8.77
CA LEU A 964 -46.02 29.21 -9.68
C LEU A 964 -44.51 28.98 -9.49
N ARG A 965 -44.10 27.72 -9.29
CA ARG A 965 -42.69 27.35 -9.12
C ARG A 965 -41.94 27.38 -10.46
N PRO A 966 -40.74 27.97 -10.52
CA PRO A 966 -39.82 27.79 -11.63
C PRO A 966 -39.51 26.32 -11.89
N ARG A 967 -39.27 25.97 -13.16
CA ARG A 967 -38.71 24.66 -13.53
C ARG A 967 -37.21 24.64 -13.31
N ILE A 968 -36.66 23.50 -12.86
CA ILE A 968 -35.25 23.38 -12.50
C ILE A 968 -34.50 22.53 -13.53
N THR A 969 -33.36 23.02 -14.01
CA THR A 969 -32.33 22.17 -14.63
C THR A 969 -31.16 22.10 -13.67
N ALA A 970 -30.87 20.90 -13.17
CA ALA A 970 -29.84 20.66 -12.16
C ALA A 970 -28.63 19.98 -12.80
N ALA A 971 -27.45 20.55 -12.63
CA ALA A 971 -26.18 19.99 -13.08
C ALA A 971 -25.15 20.02 -11.95
N VAL A 972 -24.28 19.01 -11.92
CA VAL A 972 -23.17 18.96 -10.97
C VAL A 972 -21.87 18.67 -11.69
N VAL A 973 -20.79 19.30 -11.22
CA VAL A 973 -19.46 19.19 -11.83
C VAL A 973 -18.39 18.93 -10.79
N ARG A 974 -17.47 18.01 -11.11
CA ARG A 974 -16.26 17.72 -10.33
C ARG A 974 -15.02 18.05 -11.14
N GLY A 975 -14.32 19.11 -10.75
CA GLY A 975 -13.03 19.48 -11.33
C GLY A 975 -13.09 19.87 -12.81
N ALA A 976 -12.27 20.84 -13.20
CA ALA A 976 -12.04 21.17 -14.60
C ALA A 976 -10.76 22.02 -14.72
N SER A 977 -10.06 21.87 -15.84
CA SER A 977 -9.05 22.83 -16.28
C SER A 977 -9.69 24.05 -16.94
N TRP A 978 -8.90 25.10 -17.16
CA TRP A 978 -9.36 26.30 -17.84
C TRP A 978 -9.85 26.02 -19.27
N ASP A 979 -9.14 25.20 -20.06
CA ASP A 979 -9.56 24.90 -21.44
C ASP A 979 -10.88 24.12 -21.50
N GLU A 980 -11.09 23.23 -20.54
CA GLU A 980 -12.34 22.50 -20.35
C GLU A 980 -13.49 23.46 -19.99
N ILE A 981 -13.26 24.40 -19.06
CA ILE A 981 -14.25 25.43 -18.69
C ILE A 981 -14.57 26.31 -19.89
N ARG A 982 -13.56 26.79 -20.63
CA ARG A 982 -13.76 27.62 -21.82
C ARG A 982 -14.58 26.90 -22.88
N THR A 983 -14.25 25.64 -23.19
CA THR A 983 -14.96 24.84 -24.20
C THR A 983 -16.39 24.56 -23.77
N LEU A 984 -16.59 24.14 -22.51
CA LEU A 984 -17.90 23.88 -21.93
C LEU A 984 -18.76 25.14 -21.94
N SER A 985 -18.23 26.28 -21.49
CA SER A 985 -18.96 27.55 -21.45
C SER A 985 -19.33 28.06 -22.84
N GLN A 986 -18.49 27.85 -23.85
CA GLN A 986 -18.81 28.17 -25.24
C GLN A 986 -20.00 27.35 -25.75
N GLN A 987 -19.98 26.05 -25.48
CA GLN A 987 -21.04 25.11 -25.86
C GLN A 987 -22.33 25.39 -25.09
N LEU A 988 -22.24 25.62 -23.77
CA LEU A 988 -23.38 25.97 -22.92
C LEU A 988 -24.00 27.29 -23.37
N ALA A 989 -23.20 28.32 -23.67
CA ALA A 989 -23.71 29.57 -24.24
C ALA A 989 -24.43 29.33 -25.58
N ALA A 990 -23.93 28.44 -26.44
CA ALA A 990 -24.61 28.08 -27.69
C ALA A 990 -25.97 27.39 -27.47
N VAL A 991 -26.09 26.58 -26.41
CA VAL A 991 -27.38 26.00 -25.98
C VAL A 991 -28.31 27.10 -25.47
N LEU A 992 -27.84 27.96 -24.56
CA LEU A 992 -28.65 29.01 -23.94
C LEU A 992 -29.14 30.09 -24.91
N ARG A 993 -28.37 30.42 -25.96
CA ARG A 993 -28.80 31.37 -27.02
C ARG A 993 -30.06 30.92 -27.77
N LYS A 994 -30.39 29.63 -27.75
CA LYS A 994 -31.57 29.07 -28.42
C LYS A 994 -32.84 29.21 -27.59
N LEU A 995 -32.74 29.59 -26.31
CA LEU A 995 -33.88 29.74 -25.42
C LEU A 995 -34.60 31.08 -25.65
N PRO A 996 -35.94 31.12 -25.49
CA PRO A 996 -36.70 32.36 -25.62
C PRO A 996 -36.36 33.38 -24.52
N GLU A 997 -36.03 32.88 -23.33
CA GLU A 997 -35.56 33.67 -22.19
C GLU A 997 -34.39 32.95 -21.53
N LEU A 998 -33.39 33.71 -21.07
CA LEU A 998 -32.27 33.15 -20.32
C LEU A 998 -32.74 32.69 -18.93
N PRO A 999 -32.40 31.47 -18.50
CA PRO A 999 -32.68 31.02 -17.14
C PRO A 999 -31.83 31.82 -16.14
N LEU A 1000 -32.29 31.92 -14.90
CA LEU A 1000 -31.44 32.42 -13.82
C LEU A 1000 -30.32 31.39 -13.57
N LEU A 1001 -29.06 31.83 -13.71
CA LEU A 1001 -27.88 30.99 -13.52
C LEU A 1001 -27.49 30.93 -12.05
N VAL A 1002 -27.70 29.78 -11.41
CA VAL A 1002 -27.54 29.62 -9.96
C VAL A 1002 -26.32 28.77 -9.66
N ILE A 1003 -25.43 29.29 -8.83
CA ILE A 1003 -24.23 28.60 -8.36
C ILE A 1003 -24.45 28.20 -6.90
N SER A 1004 -24.24 26.93 -6.60
CA SER A 1004 -24.21 26.44 -5.23
C SER A 1004 -22.77 26.32 -4.74
N SER A 1005 -22.35 27.09 -3.74
CA SER A 1005 -20.97 27.07 -3.24
C SER A 1005 -20.82 27.59 -1.81
N ASP A 1006 -20.17 26.80 -0.96
CA ASP A 1006 -19.44 27.28 0.21
C ASP A 1006 -18.01 27.73 -0.17
N MET A 1007 -17.34 28.46 0.72
CA MET A 1007 -16.01 29.04 0.51
C MET A 1007 -14.89 28.14 1.10
N ASN A 1008 -13.90 28.70 1.80
CA ASN A 1008 -12.80 27.93 2.37
C ASN A 1008 -13.24 27.06 3.56
N HIS A 1009 -12.59 25.90 3.74
CA HIS A 1009 -12.99 24.86 4.69
C HIS A 1009 -11.87 24.54 5.70
N TYR A 1010 -12.29 24.36 6.95
CA TYR A 1010 -11.55 23.71 8.04
C TYR A 1010 -10.20 24.36 8.39
N GLN A 1011 -10.14 25.68 8.33
CA GLN A 1011 -9.03 26.47 8.84
C GLN A 1011 -9.47 27.39 9.98
N PRO A 1012 -8.54 27.95 10.78
CA PRO A 1012 -8.88 28.95 11.78
C PRO A 1012 -9.59 30.16 11.17
N ASP A 1013 -10.56 30.73 11.89
CA ASP A 1013 -11.42 31.83 11.41
C ASP A 1013 -10.66 32.98 10.73
N PRO A 1014 -9.56 33.52 11.30
CA PRO A 1014 -8.82 34.60 10.64
C PRO A 1014 -8.23 34.22 9.28
N GLU A 1015 -7.77 32.97 9.14
CA GLU A 1015 -7.18 32.49 7.89
C GLU A 1015 -8.26 32.19 6.84
N THR A 1016 -9.40 31.63 7.26
CA THR A 1016 -10.57 31.44 6.40
C THR A 1016 -11.05 32.76 5.82
N ARG A 1017 -11.25 33.78 6.67
CA ARG A 1017 -11.67 35.12 6.21
C ARG A 1017 -10.67 35.75 5.24
N ARG A 1018 -9.37 35.62 5.52
CA ARG A 1018 -8.31 36.13 4.65
C ARG A 1018 -8.36 35.48 3.26
N ARG A 1019 -8.52 34.16 3.19
CA ARG A 1019 -8.57 33.41 1.92
C ARG A 1019 -9.86 33.67 1.16
N ASP A 1020 -11.00 33.66 1.85
CA ASP A 1020 -12.29 33.95 1.23
C ASP A 1020 -12.33 35.34 0.62
N GLU A 1021 -11.73 36.33 1.29
CA GLU A 1021 -11.61 37.69 0.75
C GLU A 1021 -10.80 37.73 -0.56
N LEU A 1022 -9.75 36.91 -0.69
CA LEU A 1022 -8.99 36.80 -1.94
C LEU A 1022 -9.85 36.23 -3.07
N ALA A 1023 -10.59 35.15 -2.79
CA ALA A 1023 -11.50 34.54 -3.77
C ALA A 1023 -12.62 35.50 -4.17
N LEU A 1024 -13.25 36.20 -3.21
CA LEU A 1024 -14.33 37.16 -3.48
C LEU A 1024 -13.85 38.35 -4.30
N LYS A 1025 -12.68 38.91 -4.01
CA LYS A 1025 -12.08 39.98 -4.84
C LYS A 1025 -11.76 39.50 -6.25
N ALA A 1026 -11.27 38.27 -6.40
CA ALA A 1026 -11.04 37.67 -7.70
C ALA A 1026 -12.35 37.48 -8.47
N MET A 1027 -13.44 37.06 -7.81
CA MET A 1027 -14.77 37.01 -8.41
C MET A 1027 -15.24 38.41 -8.86
N GLU A 1028 -15.13 39.42 -7.99
CA GLU A 1028 -15.55 40.81 -8.24
C GLU A 1028 -14.85 41.43 -9.48
N SER A 1029 -13.66 40.94 -9.84
CA SER A 1029 -12.96 41.32 -11.08
C SER A 1029 -13.69 40.89 -12.37
N CYS A 1030 -14.68 40.00 -12.26
CA CYS A 1030 -15.39 39.37 -13.37
C CYS A 1030 -14.49 38.52 -14.29
N ASP A 1031 -13.28 38.18 -13.88
CA ASP A 1031 -12.36 37.30 -14.62
C ASP A 1031 -12.39 35.86 -14.05
N PRO A 1032 -13.00 34.89 -14.77
CA PRO A 1032 -13.08 33.51 -14.31
C PRO A 1032 -11.73 32.78 -14.26
N TYR A 1033 -10.76 33.14 -15.12
CA TYR A 1033 -9.42 32.54 -15.07
C TYR A 1033 -8.67 33.03 -13.83
N HIS A 1034 -8.76 34.33 -13.55
CA HIS A 1034 -8.16 34.91 -12.36
C HIS A 1034 -8.71 34.28 -11.06
N LEU A 1035 -10.01 34.01 -10.98
CA LEU A 1035 -10.61 33.29 -9.86
C LEU A 1035 -10.00 31.89 -9.67
N LEU A 1036 -9.93 31.09 -10.73
CA LEU A 1036 -9.40 29.73 -10.68
C LEU A 1036 -7.94 29.70 -10.21
N GLU A 1037 -7.10 30.57 -10.78
CA GLU A 1037 -5.69 30.64 -10.42
C GLU A 1037 -5.51 31.17 -8.98
N THR A 1038 -6.32 32.14 -8.55
CA THR A 1038 -6.29 32.65 -7.17
C THR A 1038 -6.60 31.53 -6.17
N CYS A 1039 -7.66 30.76 -6.41
CA CYS A 1039 -8.01 29.63 -5.56
C CYS A 1039 -6.93 28.55 -5.55
N ARG A 1040 -6.32 28.25 -6.70
CA ARG A 1040 -5.23 27.27 -6.80
C ARG A 1040 -3.96 27.74 -6.07
N ALA A 1041 -3.50 28.95 -6.36
CA ALA A 1041 -2.25 29.51 -5.82
C ALA A 1041 -2.29 29.72 -4.30
N HIS A 1042 -3.47 30.03 -3.75
CA HIS A 1042 -3.66 30.24 -2.32
C HIS A 1042 -4.26 29.04 -1.59
N HIS A 1043 -4.41 27.88 -2.26
CA HIS A 1043 -4.99 26.66 -1.71
C HIS A 1043 -6.35 26.92 -1.01
N ILE A 1044 -7.23 27.64 -1.70
CA ILE A 1044 -8.58 27.97 -1.20
C ILE A 1044 -9.50 26.81 -1.56
N SER A 1045 -10.08 26.15 -0.56
CA SER A 1045 -10.91 24.97 -0.76
C SER A 1045 -12.38 25.30 -1.10
N MET A 1046 -12.61 26.35 -1.89
CA MET A 1046 -13.93 26.76 -2.37
C MET A 1046 -14.54 25.64 -3.22
N CYS A 1047 -15.63 25.03 -2.72
CA CYS A 1047 -16.20 23.85 -3.36
C CYS A 1047 -16.76 24.15 -4.76
N GLY A 1048 -17.43 25.29 -4.94
CA GLY A 1048 -18.06 25.70 -6.19
C GLY A 1048 -17.20 26.58 -7.11
N VAL A 1049 -15.87 26.61 -6.96
CA VAL A 1049 -14.99 27.44 -7.81
C VAL A 1049 -15.14 27.13 -9.31
N VAL A 1050 -15.30 25.86 -9.66
CA VAL A 1050 -15.51 25.42 -11.06
C VAL A 1050 -16.89 25.83 -11.57
N PRO A 1051 -18.01 25.53 -10.87
CA PRO A 1051 -19.33 26.10 -11.19
C PRO A 1051 -19.32 27.62 -11.40
N THR A 1052 -18.67 28.37 -10.50
CA THR A 1052 -18.57 29.83 -10.59
C THR A 1052 -17.85 30.27 -11.87
N ALA A 1053 -16.69 29.67 -12.16
CA ALA A 1053 -15.94 29.99 -13.37
C ALA A 1053 -16.71 29.64 -14.65
N ILE A 1054 -17.44 28.50 -14.67
CA ILE A 1054 -18.31 28.11 -15.78
C ILE A 1054 -19.38 29.16 -16.04
N ILE A 1055 -20.08 29.64 -15.00
CA ILE A 1055 -21.15 30.63 -15.16
C ILE A 1055 -20.59 31.99 -15.61
N MET A 1056 -19.52 32.47 -14.97
CA MET A 1056 -18.83 33.70 -15.37
C MET A 1056 -18.39 33.66 -16.84
N GLN A 1057 -17.73 32.57 -17.25
CA GLN A 1057 -17.29 32.42 -18.64
C GLN A 1057 -18.48 32.27 -19.59
N THR A 1058 -19.54 31.57 -19.21
CA THR A 1058 -20.76 31.44 -20.04
C THR A 1058 -21.43 32.80 -20.27
N LEU A 1059 -21.46 33.68 -19.26
CA LEU A 1059 -21.97 35.05 -19.41
C LEU A 1059 -21.11 35.87 -20.38
N HIS A 1060 -19.78 35.74 -20.31
CA HIS A 1060 -18.87 36.37 -21.29
C HIS A 1060 -19.14 35.86 -22.71
N GLU A 1061 -19.29 34.56 -22.89
CA GLU A 1061 -19.60 33.95 -24.19
C GLU A 1061 -20.98 34.40 -24.71
N LEU A 1062 -21.96 34.59 -23.83
CA LEU A 1062 -23.27 35.18 -24.17
C LEU A 1062 -23.19 36.68 -24.52
N GLY A 1063 -22.02 37.32 -24.37
CA GLY A 1063 -21.84 38.75 -24.62
C GLY A 1063 -22.48 39.64 -23.55
N LYS A 1064 -22.67 39.12 -22.33
CA LYS A 1064 -23.26 39.87 -21.21
C LYS A 1064 -22.21 40.71 -20.50
N SER A 1065 -22.54 41.98 -20.26
CA SER A 1065 -21.76 42.86 -19.39
C SER A 1065 -22.35 42.81 -17.99
N PHE A 1066 -21.58 42.35 -17.00
CA PHE A 1066 -22.07 42.14 -15.65
C PHE A 1066 -21.12 42.66 -14.56
N ALA A 1067 -21.68 42.90 -13.39
CA ALA A 1067 -20.99 43.14 -12.13
C ALA A 1067 -21.35 42.04 -11.13
N ILE A 1068 -20.42 41.72 -10.22
CA ILE A 1068 -20.68 40.79 -9.12
C ILE A 1068 -20.77 41.61 -7.82
N GLU A 1069 -21.94 41.55 -7.18
CA GLU A 1069 -22.25 42.27 -5.95
C GLU A 1069 -22.27 41.30 -4.77
N ARG A 1070 -21.50 41.61 -3.72
CA ARG A 1070 -21.49 40.84 -2.47
C ARG A 1070 -22.69 41.20 -1.60
N ILE A 1071 -23.55 40.23 -1.32
CA ILE A 1071 -24.78 40.40 -0.53
C ILE A 1071 -24.52 40.14 0.95
N ALA A 1072 -23.82 39.05 1.26
CA ALA A 1072 -23.54 38.64 2.63
C ALA A 1072 -22.27 37.78 2.69
N TYR A 1073 -21.58 37.85 3.82
CA TYR A 1073 -20.45 36.98 4.16
C TYR A 1073 -20.46 36.68 5.65
N GLU A 1074 -20.41 35.40 6.00
CA GLU A 1074 -20.34 34.89 7.37
C GLU A 1074 -19.45 33.63 7.40
N THR A 1075 -19.08 33.19 8.59
CA THR A 1075 -18.37 31.93 8.83
C THR A 1075 -19.14 31.07 9.83
N SER A 1076 -18.81 29.78 9.92
CA SER A 1076 -19.43 28.91 10.94
C SER A 1076 -19.13 29.36 12.38
N ALA A 1077 -18.06 30.12 12.62
CA ALA A 1077 -17.76 30.72 13.93
C ALA A 1077 -18.78 31.82 14.31
N ASP A 1078 -19.29 32.58 13.34
CA ASP A 1078 -20.37 33.57 13.57
C ASP A 1078 -21.68 32.91 14.07
N ARG A 1079 -21.77 31.59 13.94
CA ARG A 1079 -22.89 30.74 14.37
C ARG A 1079 -22.55 29.84 15.56
N GLY A 1080 -21.43 30.10 16.25
CA GLY A 1080 -21.03 29.42 17.49
C GLY A 1080 -20.23 28.13 17.30
N SER A 1081 -19.68 27.88 16.10
CA SER A 1081 -18.74 26.77 15.88
C SER A 1081 -17.34 27.09 16.42
N ASP A 1082 -16.51 26.06 16.60
CA ASP A 1082 -15.10 26.20 17.01
C ASP A 1082 -14.33 27.13 16.04
N PRO A 1083 -13.77 28.26 16.53
CA PRO A 1083 -13.01 29.19 15.69
C PRO A 1083 -11.68 28.61 15.18
N GLY A 1084 -11.20 27.49 15.72
CA GLY A 1084 -10.02 26.78 15.22
C GLY A 1084 -10.26 26.03 13.90
N ARG A 1085 -11.52 25.77 13.53
CA ARG A 1085 -11.88 24.99 12.34
C ARG A 1085 -13.24 25.43 11.78
N VAL A 1086 -13.23 26.42 10.88
CA VAL A 1086 -14.46 27.02 10.34
C VAL A 1086 -14.66 26.75 8.85
N VAL A 1087 -15.89 26.98 8.38
CA VAL A 1087 -16.24 27.05 6.94
C VAL A 1087 -16.76 28.46 6.65
N GLY A 1088 -16.36 29.04 5.51
CA GLY A 1088 -16.84 30.34 5.05
C GLY A 1088 -18.09 30.25 4.16
N TYR A 1089 -19.00 31.21 4.30
CA TYR A 1089 -20.26 31.29 3.56
C TYR A 1089 -20.40 32.68 2.93
N ALA A 1090 -20.43 32.73 1.60
CA ALA A 1090 -20.61 33.96 0.85
C ALA A 1090 -21.84 33.88 -0.05
N GLY A 1091 -22.54 35.00 -0.16
CA GLY A 1091 -23.64 35.20 -1.06
C GLY A 1091 -23.35 36.32 -2.04
N VAL A 1092 -23.43 36.07 -3.34
CA VAL A 1092 -23.21 37.09 -4.38
C VAL A 1092 -24.30 37.09 -5.45
N CYS A 1093 -24.54 38.24 -6.08
CA CYS A 1093 -25.47 38.41 -7.20
C CYS A 1093 -24.74 38.94 -8.43
N PHE A 1094 -25.16 38.51 -9.62
CA PHE A 1094 -24.64 38.97 -10.91
C PHE A 1094 -25.67 39.90 -11.53
N THR A 1095 -25.33 41.19 -11.63
CA THR A 1095 -26.20 42.24 -12.16
C THR A 1095 -25.72 42.69 -13.53
N GLU A 1096 -26.64 43.04 -14.42
CA GLU A 1096 -26.30 43.63 -15.72
C GLU A 1096 -25.79 45.06 -15.51
N LYS A 1097 -24.70 45.43 -16.20
CA LYS A 1097 -24.06 46.76 -16.10
C LYS A 1097 -24.75 47.82 -16.96
#